data_AF-A0A926XA11-F1
#
_entry.id   AF-A0A926XA11-F1
#
_cell.length_a   1.000
_cell.length_b   1.000
_cell.length_c   1.000
_cell.angle_alpha   90.00
_cell.angle_beta   90.00
_cell.angle_gamma   90.00
#
_symmetry.space_group_name_H-M   'P 1'
#
loop_
_entity.id
_entity.type
_entity.pdbx_description
1 polymer ?
#
loop_
_entity_poly.entity_id
_entity_poly.type
_entity_poly.pdbx_seq_one_letter_code
_entity_poly.pdbx_strand_id
1 'polypeptide(L)'
;MATSSPVGSTKEPVLKARESEEKSQIAPPTAKQIPVAPHKLPPKGLQFYAALSRPNKLPSQALPVAAPTGKLQKLPAPELPLTTQALVPSASPQISRLGYQVSINGRTLPATWSQWRLGESVRTGISDAGMSQTLGVELLNTGDVTRQPVQWFSQPATEPLMLATQAVGSYRYLDITDFAQRAGWKMEVKGTKLLISSKPAQVADIQPALQPRGSRMTIEIDRPTPWQVRKEGEELVVTMDAVATPALLQRFSSAPVPLLQAPKQGKVAEKDRETEGEIPSIVPLPHRSKLPTPVVESIQNQTQIRINIPAGLSPRFSSLPNPNRLVIDFLPEAMVERDILWAKGIRWKQQYVSLGSSRFPVVGLILNPRLQGDVNLPFFKMKPIWSHPSKMMGVAPLSETAQMWHASAAVNGGFFNRKNQLPLGAIRRDGRWLSGPILNRGAIAWNDTGAVKIGRLALQETLITSTSARLPIFFLNSGYVKAGISRYTPEWGATYTPLIDDEIIVVVQNNQVTSLLPGGIAGKTAFPIPRNGFLLTLRANRGPAASLPLGTKVWVEGATVPADFNRYPHIVGAGPLLLQNRQIVLNAKGEQFSDAFDKQAAIRSAIGTTADGNLMIVAVHNRVGGTGPTLREMAALMQKMGIIDALNLDGGSSTSLYLGGQLLDRPPSSAARVHNGLGIFFQPTR
;
A
#
# COMPACT_ATOMS: atom_id res chain seq x y z
N MET A 1 -80.44 35.85 10.47
CA MET A 1 -80.68 35.09 11.71
C MET A 1 -79.32 34.57 12.18
N ALA A 2 -78.49 35.43 12.77
CA ALA A 2 -78.41 35.83 14.20
C ALA A 2 -77.42 34.89 14.94
N THR A 3 -76.31 35.29 15.58
CA THR A 3 -75.73 36.60 15.97
C THR A 3 -74.28 36.41 16.55
N SER A 4 -73.44 37.46 16.45
CA SER A 4 -72.35 37.97 17.35
C SER A 4 -71.12 37.09 17.73
N SER A 5 -69.84 37.39 17.40
CA SER A 5 -68.89 38.47 17.86
C SER A 5 -68.23 38.23 19.26
N PRO A 6 -67.13 38.91 19.69
CA PRO A 6 -65.73 38.42 19.77
C PRO A 6 -65.04 38.64 21.16
N VAL A 7 -63.68 38.71 21.22
CA VAL A 7 -62.75 39.08 22.35
C VAL A 7 -62.18 37.88 23.14
N GLY A 8 -60.90 37.76 23.55
CA GLY A 8 -59.78 38.70 23.60
C GLY A 8 -58.45 38.04 24.02
N SER A 9 -57.46 38.89 24.22
CA SER A 9 -56.02 38.70 24.36
C SER A 9 -55.49 38.09 25.67
N THR A 10 -54.19 37.79 25.63
CA THR A 10 -53.19 37.62 26.71
C THR A 10 -53.16 36.30 27.49
N LYS A 11 -52.00 35.63 27.41
CA LYS A 11 -51.27 35.07 28.58
C LYS A 11 -49.87 34.55 28.18
N GLU A 12 -48.85 35.29 28.59
CA GLU A 12 -47.57 34.76 29.09
C GLU A 12 -47.83 33.91 30.36
N PRO A 13 -46.97 32.93 30.74
CA PRO A 13 -45.84 33.28 31.63
C PRO A 13 -44.57 32.39 31.61
N VAL A 14 -43.44 33.06 31.88
CA VAL A 14 -42.40 32.77 32.90
C VAL A 14 -41.57 31.47 32.83
N LEU A 15 -40.26 31.62 32.62
CA LEU A 15 -39.22 30.71 33.12
C LEU A 15 -38.24 31.50 34.01
N LYS A 16 -38.24 31.14 35.30
CA LYS A 16 -37.39 31.69 36.36
C LYS A 16 -35.99 31.07 36.30
N ALA A 17 -34.98 31.93 36.37
CA ALA A 17 -33.61 31.59 36.73
C ALA A 17 -33.47 31.43 38.26
N ARG A 18 -32.61 30.52 38.70
CA ARG A 18 -32.01 30.48 40.04
C ARG A 18 -30.59 29.90 39.98
N GLU A 19 -29.64 30.72 40.42
CA GLU A 19 -28.35 30.36 41.04
C GLU A 19 -28.64 29.55 42.34
N SER A 20 -27.74 28.80 43.00
CA SER A 20 -26.34 29.00 43.35
C SER A 20 -25.74 27.73 44.02
N GLU A 21 -24.42 27.53 43.85
CA GLU A 21 -23.37 27.03 44.77
C GLU A 21 -23.57 25.82 45.73
N GLU A 22 -22.62 24.87 45.75
CA GLU A 22 -21.61 24.73 46.85
C GLU A 22 -20.43 23.78 46.50
N LYS A 23 -19.32 23.98 47.23
CA LYS A 23 -17.90 23.61 47.00
C LYS A 23 -17.48 22.22 47.53
N SER A 24 -16.38 21.65 47.02
CA SER A 24 -15.19 21.27 47.83
C SER A 24 -13.97 20.73 47.01
N GLN A 25 -12.90 21.53 47.01
CA GLN A 25 -11.46 21.24 47.16
C GLN A 25 -10.86 19.86 46.77
N ILE A 26 -9.90 19.87 45.83
CA ILE A 26 -8.51 19.35 46.01
C ILE A 26 -7.54 20.26 45.22
N ALA A 27 -6.50 20.74 45.89
CA ALA A 27 -5.49 21.69 45.38
C ALA A 27 -4.44 21.05 44.42
N PRO A 28 -3.81 21.83 43.53
CA PRO A 28 -2.71 21.37 42.67
C PRO A 28 -1.36 21.38 43.40
N PRO A 29 -0.44 20.43 43.13
CA PRO A 29 0.88 20.45 43.75
C PRO A 29 1.75 21.58 43.18
N THR A 30 2.36 22.29 44.12
CA THR A 30 3.20 23.47 43.97
C THR A 30 4.49 23.14 43.22
N ALA A 31 4.79 23.90 42.17
CA ALA A 31 6.08 23.89 41.51
C ALA A 31 7.14 24.52 42.45
N LYS A 32 8.02 23.70 43.03
CA LYS A 32 9.24 24.19 43.66
C LYS A 32 10.26 24.53 42.57
N GLN A 33 10.51 25.83 42.41
CA GLN A 33 11.70 26.36 41.76
C GLN A 33 12.92 25.87 42.54
N ILE A 34 13.82 25.16 41.85
CA ILE A 34 15.18 24.88 42.31
C ILE A 34 16.12 25.76 41.47
N PRO A 35 17.01 26.56 42.10
CA PRO A 35 17.81 27.54 41.40
C PRO A 35 18.91 26.87 40.54
N VAL A 36 19.08 27.41 39.33
CA VAL A 36 20.16 27.09 38.41
C VAL A 36 21.46 27.70 38.96
N ALA A 37 22.42 26.85 39.33
CA ALA A 37 23.81 27.24 39.56
C ALA A 37 24.65 26.90 38.30
N PRO A 38 25.67 27.73 37.96
CA PRO A 38 26.35 27.65 36.68
C PRO A 38 27.45 26.59 36.71
N HIS A 39 27.41 25.62 35.78
CA HIS A 39 28.51 24.68 35.61
C HIS A 39 29.59 25.23 34.67
N LYS A 40 30.73 25.48 35.32
CA LYS A 40 32.06 25.81 34.78
C LYS A 40 32.56 24.74 33.77
N LEU A 41 33.16 25.21 32.68
CA LEU A 41 34.21 24.51 31.92
C LEU A 41 35.43 24.23 32.82
N PRO A 42 36.14 23.10 32.65
CA PRO A 42 37.49 23.14 32.03
C PRO A 42 37.93 21.78 31.38
N PRO A 43 39.19 21.58 30.95
CA PRO A 43 40.06 22.41 30.11
C PRO A 43 40.59 21.68 28.85
N LYS A 44 41.29 22.44 27.99
CA LYS A 44 42.17 21.97 26.90
C LYS A 44 43.41 21.22 27.45
N GLY A 45 43.91 20.21 26.71
CA GLY A 45 45.34 19.86 26.72
C GLY A 45 45.71 18.40 26.40
N LEU A 46 46.73 18.25 25.52
CA LEU A 46 47.53 17.06 25.09
C LEU A 46 46.89 16.14 24.03
N GLN A 47 47.30 16.09 22.74
CA GLN A 47 48.59 15.93 22.02
C GLN A 47 49.28 14.55 22.11
N PHE A 48 49.71 14.08 20.92
CA PHE A 48 50.47 12.87 20.51
C PHE A 48 49.63 11.58 20.33
N TYR A 49 49.63 10.84 19.20
CA TYR A 49 50.66 10.55 18.19
C TYR A 49 50.12 10.56 16.74
N ALA A 50 50.99 10.96 15.81
CA ALA A 50 50.89 10.82 14.36
C ALA A 50 51.76 9.65 13.85
N ALA A 51 51.34 9.00 12.76
CA ALA A 51 52.07 8.12 11.81
C ALA A 51 51.11 7.00 11.38
N LEU A 52 50.91 6.57 10.13
CA LEU A 52 51.52 6.79 8.83
C LEU A 52 50.50 6.21 7.83
N SER A 53 50.25 6.85 6.68
CA SER A 53 49.97 6.20 5.39
C SER A 53 49.82 7.27 4.31
N ARG A 54 50.90 7.50 3.57
CA ARG A 54 50.94 8.34 2.36
C ARG A 54 50.36 7.56 1.18
N PRO A 55 49.72 8.24 0.20
CA PRO A 55 49.38 7.64 -1.09
C PRO A 55 50.57 7.73 -2.05
N ASN A 56 50.94 6.62 -2.68
CA ASN A 56 51.91 6.58 -3.77
C ASN A 56 51.31 7.16 -5.05
N LYS A 57 52.04 8.09 -5.67
CA LYS A 57 51.87 8.59 -7.04
C LYS A 57 53.22 8.45 -7.74
N LEU A 58 53.16 8.16 -9.05
CA LEU A 58 54.14 8.35 -10.15
C LEU A 58 54.51 7.04 -10.88
N PRO A 59 54.96 7.09 -12.16
CA PRO A 59 54.77 8.13 -13.19
C PRO A 59 54.38 7.61 -14.60
N SER A 60 53.92 8.55 -15.42
CA SER A 60 53.94 8.49 -16.88
C SER A 60 55.36 8.63 -17.44
N GLN A 61 55.73 7.81 -18.43
CA GLN A 61 56.87 8.06 -19.31
C GLN A 61 56.39 8.12 -20.76
N ALA A 62 56.90 9.11 -21.49
CA ALA A 62 56.68 9.31 -22.92
C ALA A 62 58.03 9.53 -23.62
N LEU A 63 58.03 9.22 -24.93
CA LEU A 63 58.96 9.59 -26.03
C LEU A 63 60.05 8.55 -26.39
N PRO A 64 60.49 8.43 -27.67
CA PRO A 64 60.36 9.42 -28.77
C PRO A 64 59.94 8.89 -30.17
N VAL A 65 59.88 9.87 -31.08
CA VAL A 65 59.49 9.92 -32.51
C VAL A 65 60.51 9.25 -33.45
N ALA A 66 60.04 8.61 -34.54
CA ALA A 66 60.66 8.64 -35.88
C ALA A 66 59.73 8.05 -36.96
N ALA A 67 59.52 8.79 -38.05
CA ALA A 67 58.88 8.31 -39.28
C ALA A 67 59.93 7.66 -40.21
N PRO A 68 59.51 6.71 -41.07
CA PRO A 68 60.06 6.69 -42.42
C PRO A 68 58.99 6.58 -43.51
N THR A 69 59.25 7.33 -44.57
CA THR A 69 58.71 7.25 -45.92
C THR A 69 59.07 5.91 -46.58
N GLY A 70 58.16 5.35 -47.39
CA GLY A 70 58.50 4.25 -48.31
C GLY A 70 57.30 3.45 -48.82
N LYS A 71 56.97 3.60 -50.12
CA LYS A 71 56.07 2.72 -50.88
C LYS A 71 56.64 1.29 -50.91
N LEU A 72 55.80 0.25 -50.87
CA LEU A 72 56.00 -0.98 -51.66
C LEU A 72 54.74 -1.88 -51.74
N GLN A 73 54.56 -2.39 -52.95
CA GLN A 73 53.55 -3.23 -53.60
C GLN A 73 52.81 -4.34 -52.83
N LYS A 74 51.56 -4.52 -53.29
CA LYS A 74 50.65 -5.67 -53.11
C LYS A 74 51.28 -7.01 -53.54
N LEU A 75 51.06 -8.04 -52.72
CA LEU A 75 50.96 -9.45 -53.13
C LEU A 75 49.66 -10.03 -52.55
N PRO A 76 48.91 -10.89 -53.27
CA PRO A 76 47.62 -11.39 -52.82
C PRO A 76 47.79 -12.61 -51.88
N ALA A 77 46.96 -12.68 -50.85
CA ALA A 77 46.83 -13.82 -49.96
C ALA A 77 45.51 -14.56 -50.23
N PRO A 78 45.45 -15.89 -50.03
CA PRO A 78 44.43 -16.77 -50.59
C PRO A 78 43.09 -16.73 -49.84
N GLU A 79 41.99 -16.88 -50.57
CA GLU A 79 40.64 -17.05 -50.04
C GLU A 79 40.40 -18.47 -49.53
N LEU A 80 39.94 -18.58 -48.27
CA LEU A 80 39.19 -19.72 -47.71
C LEU A 80 38.14 -19.15 -46.71
N PRO A 81 37.00 -19.84 -46.51
CA PRO A 81 35.68 -19.24 -46.63
C PRO A 81 35.19 -18.52 -45.36
N LEU A 82 34.49 -17.40 -45.58
CA LEU A 82 33.66 -16.73 -44.58
C LEU A 82 32.49 -17.65 -44.17
N THR A 83 32.63 -18.40 -43.09
CA THR A 83 31.49 -18.78 -42.27
C THR A 83 31.06 -17.55 -41.47
N THR A 84 30.24 -16.70 -42.10
CA THR A 84 29.35 -15.81 -41.35
C THR A 84 28.40 -16.69 -40.54
N GLN A 85 28.75 -16.97 -39.28
CA GLN A 85 27.72 -17.22 -38.28
C GLN A 85 26.92 -15.93 -38.18
N ALA A 86 25.76 -15.91 -38.83
CA ALA A 86 24.78 -14.87 -38.65
C ALA A 86 24.51 -14.76 -37.14
N LEU A 87 24.87 -13.61 -36.55
CA LEU A 87 24.30 -13.16 -35.30
C LEU A 87 22.80 -13.12 -35.51
N VAL A 88 22.10 -14.18 -35.08
CA VAL A 88 20.64 -14.15 -34.99
C VAL A 88 20.31 -13.02 -34.02
N PRO A 89 19.60 -11.96 -34.45
CA PRO A 89 19.19 -10.93 -33.51
C PRO A 89 18.29 -11.59 -32.48
N SER A 90 18.66 -11.51 -31.20
CA SER A 90 17.76 -11.89 -30.11
C SER A 90 16.57 -10.92 -30.16
N ALA A 91 15.50 -11.29 -30.85
CA ALA A 91 14.34 -10.44 -31.01
C ALA A 91 13.69 -10.23 -29.64
N SER A 92 13.72 -9.00 -29.11
CA SER A 92 12.97 -8.63 -27.92
C SER A 92 11.48 -8.93 -28.15
N PRO A 93 10.79 -9.57 -27.19
CA PRO A 93 9.38 -9.93 -27.30
C PRO A 93 8.51 -8.75 -27.74
N GLN A 94 7.83 -8.89 -28.88
CA GLN A 94 6.89 -7.87 -29.38
C GLN A 94 5.48 -8.22 -28.95
N ILE A 95 4.86 -7.35 -28.13
CA ILE A 95 3.49 -7.53 -27.67
C ILE A 95 2.53 -7.48 -28.86
N SER A 96 1.70 -8.51 -28.99
CA SER A 96 0.71 -8.61 -30.07
C SER A 96 -0.71 -8.41 -29.55
N ARG A 97 -1.03 -8.88 -28.33
CA ARG A 97 -2.36 -8.74 -27.72
C ARG A 97 -2.28 -8.63 -26.18
N LEU A 98 -3.30 -8.00 -25.60
CA LEU A 98 -3.47 -7.83 -24.16
C LEU A 98 -4.94 -8.02 -23.78
N GLY A 99 -5.21 -8.54 -22.59
CA GLY A 99 -6.55 -8.63 -22.03
C GLY A 99 -6.56 -8.71 -20.51
N TYR A 100 -7.75 -8.58 -19.92
CA TYR A 100 -7.94 -8.45 -18.46
C TYR A 100 -8.89 -9.50 -17.87
N GLN A 101 -9.33 -10.46 -18.69
CA GLN A 101 -10.12 -11.60 -18.24
C GLN A 101 -9.52 -12.90 -18.73
N VAL A 102 -9.48 -13.90 -17.85
CA VAL A 102 -9.22 -15.29 -18.21
C VAL A 102 -10.47 -16.09 -17.90
N SER A 103 -10.93 -16.90 -18.87
CA SER A 103 -12.03 -17.82 -18.68
C SER A 103 -11.51 -19.25 -18.71
N ILE A 104 -11.70 -19.99 -17.62
CA ILE A 104 -11.22 -21.35 -17.46
C ILE A 104 -12.45 -22.24 -17.33
N ASN A 105 -12.64 -23.18 -18.27
CA ASN A 105 -13.77 -24.12 -18.28
C ASN A 105 -15.14 -23.44 -18.07
N GLY A 106 -15.35 -22.26 -18.68
CA GLY A 106 -16.58 -21.47 -18.56
C GLY A 106 -16.58 -20.45 -17.41
N ARG A 107 -15.67 -20.54 -16.43
CA ARG A 107 -15.53 -19.58 -15.33
C ARG A 107 -14.72 -18.37 -15.77
N THR A 108 -15.35 -17.20 -15.92
CA THR A 108 -14.63 -15.96 -16.26
C THR A 108 -14.17 -15.25 -14.99
N LEU A 109 -12.88 -14.90 -14.91
CA LEU A 109 -12.24 -14.28 -13.75
C LEU A 109 -11.43 -13.06 -14.17
N PRO A 110 -11.30 -12.06 -13.27
CA PRO A 110 -10.38 -10.96 -13.48
C PRO A 110 -8.93 -11.47 -13.38
N ALA A 111 -8.22 -11.49 -14.50
CA ALA A 111 -6.81 -11.81 -14.58
C ALA A 111 -6.24 -11.25 -15.88
N THR A 112 -5.10 -10.57 -15.77
CA THR A 112 -4.45 -10.00 -16.95
C THR A 112 -3.65 -11.05 -17.68
N TRP A 113 -3.72 -11.02 -19.01
CA TRP A 113 -2.97 -11.90 -19.90
C TRP A 113 -2.40 -11.10 -21.07
N SER A 114 -1.37 -11.64 -21.70
CA SER A 114 -0.72 -11.04 -22.87
C SER A 114 -0.28 -12.12 -23.86
N GLN A 115 -0.24 -11.76 -25.14
CA GLN A 115 0.48 -12.51 -26.16
C GLN A 115 1.62 -11.68 -26.72
N TRP A 116 2.74 -12.34 -26.99
CA TRP A 116 3.90 -11.74 -27.65
C TRP A 116 4.47 -12.69 -28.69
N ARG A 117 5.19 -12.13 -29.67
CA ARG A 117 5.95 -12.91 -30.65
C ARG A 117 7.37 -13.13 -30.17
N LEU A 118 7.84 -14.37 -30.30
CA LEU A 118 9.24 -14.77 -30.13
C LEU A 118 9.63 -15.56 -31.38
N GLY A 119 10.34 -14.91 -32.31
CA GLY A 119 10.48 -15.41 -33.68
C GLY A 119 9.11 -15.54 -34.36
N GLU A 120 8.84 -16.70 -34.94
CA GLU A 120 7.55 -17.03 -35.58
C GLU A 120 6.49 -17.52 -34.58
N SER A 121 6.89 -17.84 -33.34
CA SER A 121 5.99 -18.38 -32.33
C SER A 121 5.23 -17.29 -31.58
N VAL A 122 3.92 -17.48 -31.41
CA VAL A 122 3.11 -16.68 -30.49
C VAL A 122 3.12 -17.33 -29.12
N ARG A 123 3.61 -16.60 -28.14
CA ARG A 123 3.65 -17.00 -26.73
C ARG A 123 2.48 -16.36 -26.00
N THR A 124 1.88 -17.08 -25.07
CA THR A 124 0.77 -16.60 -24.24
C THR A 124 1.19 -16.65 -22.78
N GLY A 125 1.01 -15.54 -22.06
CA GLY A 125 1.26 -15.47 -20.64
C GLY A 125 0.09 -14.91 -19.86
N ILE A 126 -0.06 -15.38 -18.62
CA ILE A 126 -0.98 -14.85 -17.61
C ILE A 126 -0.12 -14.20 -16.54
N SER A 127 -0.55 -13.07 -15.97
CA SER A 127 0.15 -12.45 -14.85
C SER A 127 0.39 -13.46 -13.72
N ASP A 128 1.51 -13.35 -13.03
CA ASP A 128 1.84 -14.20 -11.89
C ASP A 128 0.74 -14.16 -10.80
N ALA A 129 0.20 -12.97 -10.51
CA ALA A 129 -0.98 -12.79 -9.68
C ALA A 129 -2.20 -13.54 -10.24
N GLY A 130 -2.46 -13.42 -11.54
CA GLY A 130 -3.55 -14.14 -12.22
C GLY A 130 -3.39 -15.66 -12.10
N MET A 131 -2.18 -16.18 -12.31
CA MET A 131 -1.87 -17.62 -12.19
C MET A 131 -2.16 -18.13 -10.77
N SER A 132 -1.72 -17.40 -9.74
CA SER A 132 -2.00 -17.78 -8.36
C SER A 132 -3.48 -17.68 -7.97
N GLN A 133 -4.17 -16.63 -8.39
CA GLN A 133 -5.55 -16.37 -7.96
C GLN A 133 -6.61 -17.17 -8.74
N THR A 134 -6.34 -17.50 -10.00
CA THR A 134 -7.34 -18.12 -10.90
C THR A 134 -7.15 -19.61 -11.10
N LEU A 135 -5.89 -20.06 -11.13
CA LEU A 135 -5.51 -21.45 -11.40
C LEU A 135 -5.00 -22.18 -10.15
N GLY A 136 -4.73 -21.47 -9.05
CA GLY A 136 -4.22 -22.05 -7.82
C GLY A 136 -2.73 -22.40 -7.90
N VAL A 137 -1.97 -21.69 -8.73
CA VAL A 137 -0.53 -21.90 -8.91
C VAL A 137 0.24 -21.25 -7.77
N GLU A 138 1.08 -22.03 -7.09
CA GLU A 138 1.96 -21.51 -6.04
C GLU A 138 3.29 -21.05 -6.65
N LEU A 139 3.65 -19.78 -6.41
CA LEU A 139 4.93 -19.21 -6.82
C LEU A 139 6.01 -19.57 -5.80
N LEU A 140 7.08 -20.21 -6.25
CA LEU A 140 8.22 -20.60 -5.43
C LEU A 140 9.33 -19.53 -5.47
N ASN A 141 10.31 -19.66 -4.59
CA ASN A 141 11.41 -18.71 -4.49
C ASN A 141 12.26 -18.67 -5.76
N THR A 142 12.70 -17.48 -6.16
CA THR A 142 13.60 -17.32 -7.31
C THR A 142 14.45 -16.06 -7.17
N GLY A 143 15.73 -16.19 -7.53
CA GLY A 143 16.65 -15.06 -7.73
C GLY A 143 16.78 -14.66 -9.21
N ASP A 144 16.03 -15.28 -10.11
CA ASP A 144 16.09 -15.08 -11.56
C ASP A 144 14.83 -14.35 -12.04
N VAL A 145 14.99 -13.13 -12.54
CA VAL A 145 13.87 -12.32 -13.06
C VAL A 145 13.26 -12.86 -14.34
N THR A 146 13.93 -13.80 -15.02
CA THR A 146 13.49 -14.37 -16.30
C THR A 146 12.76 -15.70 -16.14
N ARG A 147 12.79 -16.29 -14.93
CA ARG A 147 12.22 -17.60 -14.66
C ARG A 147 11.52 -17.66 -13.30
N GLN A 148 10.36 -18.31 -13.30
CA GLN A 148 9.57 -18.52 -12.10
C GLN A 148 9.33 -20.02 -11.89
N PRO A 149 9.97 -20.63 -10.87
CA PRO A 149 9.57 -21.95 -10.40
C PRO A 149 8.15 -21.87 -9.81
N VAL A 150 7.32 -22.84 -10.15
CA VAL A 150 5.95 -22.93 -9.65
C VAL A 150 5.62 -24.34 -9.17
N GLN A 151 4.67 -24.43 -8.25
CA GLN A 151 4.04 -25.68 -7.85
C GLN A 151 2.58 -25.68 -8.27
N TRP A 152 2.19 -26.68 -9.05
CA TRP A 152 0.81 -26.92 -9.46
C TRP A 152 0.65 -28.39 -9.86
N PHE A 153 0.18 -29.21 -8.91
CA PHE A 153 0.17 -30.68 -9.01
C PHE A 153 1.49 -31.25 -9.54
N SER A 154 2.60 -30.75 -8.99
CA SER A 154 3.96 -31.13 -9.37
C SER A 154 4.81 -31.40 -8.12
N GLN A 155 5.97 -32.04 -8.28
CA GLN A 155 6.97 -32.21 -7.22
C GLN A 155 8.18 -31.33 -7.52
N PRO A 156 8.20 -30.06 -7.08
CA PRO A 156 9.26 -29.13 -7.50
C PRO A 156 10.68 -29.55 -7.10
N ALA A 157 10.81 -30.38 -6.06
CA ALA A 157 12.10 -30.87 -5.58
C ALA A 157 12.75 -31.89 -6.54
N THR A 158 11.94 -32.62 -7.32
CA THR A 158 12.41 -33.67 -8.24
C THR A 158 12.15 -33.29 -9.70
N GLU A 159 11.02 -32.63 -9.97
CA GLU A 159 10.56 -32.18 -11.28
C GLU A 159 10.07 -30.73 -11.21
N PRO A 160 10.98 -29.74 -11.22
CA PRO A 160 10.61 -28.33 -11.13
C PRO A 160 9.84 -27.88 -12.37
N LEU A 161 8.62 -27.39 -12.17
CA LEU A 161 7.89 -26.68 -13.22
C LEU A 161 8.40 -25.24 -13.29
N MET A 162 9.19 -24.95 -14.32
CA MET A 162 9.79 -23.64 -14.55
C MET A 162 9.06 -22.91 -15.69
N LEU A 163 8.51 -21.74 -15.40
CA LEU A 163 7.89 -20.87 -16.41
C LEU A 163 8.80 -19.69 -16.72
N ALA A 164 8.99 -19.39 -18.02
CA ALA A 164 9.65 -18.17 -18.43
C ALA A 164 8.79 -16.97 -18.04
N THR A 165 9.42 -15.83 -17.73
CA THR A 165 8.68 -14.63 -17.32
C THR A 165 8.99 -13.43 -18.19
N GLN A 166 7.94 -12.66 -18.47
CA GLN A 166 8.01 -11.43 -19.24
C GLN A 166 7.36 -10.29 -18.45
N ALA A 167 8.09 -9.21 -18.20
CA ALA A 167 7.52 -8.02 -17.57
C ALA A 167 6.99 -7.06 -18.66
N VAL A 168 5.71 -6.68 -18.56
CA VAL A 168 5.05 -5.79 -19.53
C VAL A 168 4.17 -4.81 -18.76
N GLY A 169 4.45 -3.51 -18.91
CA GLY A 169 3.75 -2.47 -18.17
C GLY A 169 3.83 -2.69 -16.65
N SER A 170 2.67 -2.74 -16.00
CA SER A 170 2.57 -2.89 -14.53
C SER A 170 2.63 -4.35 -14.05
N TYR A 171 2.75 -5.32 -14.96
CA TYR A 171 2.56 -6.74 -14.65
C TYR A 171 3.78 -7.59 -15.03
N ARG A 172 3.93 -8.72 -14.35
CA ARG A 172 4.86 -9.79 -14.69
C ARG A 172 4.06 -11.01 -15.12
N TYR A 173 4.26 -11.44 -16.35
CA TYR A 173 3.56 -12.55 -16.97
C TYR A 173 4.41 -13.81 -16.88
N LEU A 174 3.76 -14.95 -16.59
CA LEU A 174 4.33 -16.28 -16.70
C LEU A 174 3.91 -16.85 -18.06
N ASP A 175 4.87 -17.25 -18.88
CA ASP A 175 4.62 -17.91 -20.16
C ASP A 175 4.05 -19.31 -19.92
N ILE A 176 2.80 -19.52 -20.35
CA ILE A 176 2.10 -20.78 -20.17
C ILE A 176 2.04 -21.61 -21.44
N THR A 177 2.68 -21.19 -22.54
CA THR A 177 2.48 -21.79 -23.87
C THR A 177 2.80 -23.29 -23.88
N ASP A 178 4.02 -23.65 -23.49
CA ASP A 178 4.47 -25.05 -23.53
C ASP A 178 3.82 -25.87 -22.40
N PHE A 179 3.53 -25.21 -21.28
CA PHE A 179 2.84 -25.83 -20.14
C PHE A 179 1.41 -26.22 -20.52
N ALA A 180 0.65 -25.30 -21.12
CA ALA A 180 -0.71 -25.53 -21.60
C ALA A 180 -0.74 -26.67 -22.63
N GLN A 181 0.22 -26.70 -23.56
CA GLN A 181 0.33 -27.78 -24.54
C GLN A 181 0.55 -29.15 -23.87
N ARG A 182 1.51 -29.25 -22.92
CA ARG A 182 1.77 -30.50 -22.17
C ARG A 182 0.58 -30.92 -21.32
N ALA A 183 -0.14 -29.96 -20.72
CA ALA A 183 -1.34 -30.20 -19.93
C ALA A 183 -2.59 -30.51 -20.79
N GLY A 184 -2.48 -30.45 -22.12
CA GLY A 184 -3.59 -30.67 -23.05
C GLY A 184 -4.68 -29.59 -22.99
N TRP A 185 -4.30 -28.36 -22.63
CA TRP A 185 -5.21 -27.22 -22.62
C TRP A 185 -5.40 -26.65 -24.03
N LYS A 186 -6.63 -26.28 -24.37
CA LYS A 186 -6.91 -25.49 -25.58
C LYS A 186 -7.09 -24.03 -25.16
N MET A 187 -6.38 -23.14 -25.83
CA MET A 187 -6.42 -21.71 -25.58
C MET A 187 -6.97 -20.97 -26.79
N GLU A 188 -7.90 -20.04 -26.58
CA GLU A 188 -8.48 -19.19 -27.62
C GLU A 188 -8.60 -17.75 -27.10
N VAL A 189 -8.33 -16.76 -27.95
CA VAL A 189 -8.51 -15.35 -27.60
C VAL A 189 -9.82 -14.82 -28.20
N LYS A 190 -10.71 -14.27 -27.37
CA LYS A 190 -11.91 -13.55 -27.80
C LYS A 190 -11.94 -12.15 -27.19
N GLY A 191 -11.59 -11.14 -28.00
CA GLY A 191 -11.49 -9.76 -27.54
C GLY A 191 -10.50 -9.63 -26.38
N THR A 192 -10.99 -9.20 -25.21
CA THR A 192 -10.20 -8.98 -24.00
C THR A 192 -10.08 -10.23 -23.09
N LYS A 193 -10.64 -11.36 -23.53
CA LYS A 193 -10.73 -12.60 -22.78
C LYS A 193 -9.85 -13.70 -23.39
N LEU A 194 -9.05 -14.36 -22.55
CA LEU A 194 -8.36 -15.60 -22.87
C LEU A 194 -9.21 -16.77 -22.40
N LEU A 195 -9.72 -17.59 -23.31
CA LEU A 195 -10.48 -18.79 -23.02
C LEU A 195 -9.52 -19.97 -22.93
N ILE A 196 -9.58 -20.71 -21.83
CA ILE A 196 -8.80 -21.91 -21.55
C ILE A 196 -9.80 -23.03 -21.28
N SER A 197 -9.65 -24.14 -22.00
CA SER A 197 -10.38 -25.37 -21.72
C SER A 197 -9.39 -26.49 -21.40
N SER A 198 -9.59 -27.14 -20.26
CA SER A 198 -8.87 -28.34 -19.86
C SER A 198 -9.79 -29.55 -19.92
N LYS A 199 -9.22 -30.76 -19.82
CA LYS A 199 -10.04 -31.97 -19.64
C LYS A 199 -10.84 -31.85 -18.33
N PRO A 200 -12.13 -32.21 -18.29
CA PRO A 200 -12.89 -32.26 -17.06
C PRO A 200 -12.21 -33.19 -16.04
N ALA A 201 -12.12 -32.72 -14.80
CA ALA A 201 -11.61 -33.48 -13.67
C ALA A 201 -12.76 -33.93 -12.76
N GLN A 202 -12.52 -34.91 -11.91
CA GLN A 202 -13.44 -35.38 -10.90
C GLN A 202 -12.84 -35.23 -9.50
N VAL A 203 -13.65 -34.75 -8.55
CA VAL A 203 -13.31 -34.79 -7.13
C VAL A 203 -13.72 -36.16 -6.60
N ALA A 204 -12.72 -37.00 -6.34
CA ALA A 204 -12.91 -38.41 -6.01
C ALA A 204 -13.30 -38.60 -4.54
N ASP A 205 -12.60 -37.94 -3.63
CA ASP A 205 -12.83 -38.03 -2.19
C ASP A 205 -12.41 -36.76 -1.44
N ILE A 206 -12.93 -36.58 -0.22
CA ILE A 206 -12.52 -35.54 0.73
C ILE A 206 -12.31 -36.16 2.10
N GLN A 207 -11.11 -35.97 2.66
CA GLN A 207 -10.66 -36.57 3.90
C GLN A 207 -10.19 -35.50 4.89
N PRO A 208 -11.05 -35.13 5.87
CA PRO A 208 -10.63 -34.37 7.04
C PRO A 208 -9.80 -35.24 7.99
N ALA A 209 -8.70 -34.71 8.51
CA ALA A 209 -7.83 -35.38 9.48
C ALA A 209 -7.35 -34.39 10.57
N LEU A 210 -7.16 -34.88 11.79
CA LEU A 210 -6.46 -34.12 12.82
C LEU A 210 -4.96 -34.11 12.56
N GLN A 211 -4.29 -33.02 12.95
CA GLN A 211 -2.85 -32.86 12.86
C GLN A 211 -2.30 -32.42 14.22
N PRO A 212 -1.02 -32.69 14.54
CA PRO A 212 -0.45 -32.30 15.84
C PRO A 212 -0.56 -30.81 16.18
N ARG A 213 -0.61 -29.95 15.15
CA ARG A 213 -0.69 -28.48 15.28
C ARG A 213 -1.96 -27.89 14.66
N GLY A 214 -3.01 -28.68 14.45
CA GLY A 214 -4.26 -28.22 13.86
C GLY A 214 -5.07 -29.31 13.18
N SER A 215 -5.55 -29.03 11.97
CA SER A 215 -6.29 -30.01 11.17
C SER A 215 -5.93 -29.88 9.69
N ARG A 216 -6.19 -30.94 8.93
CA ARG A 216 -5.94 -31.03 7.50
C ARG A 216 -7.22 -31.45 6.79
N MET A 217 -7.44 -30.92 5.61
CA MET A 217 -8.39 -31.45 4.64
C MET A 217 -7.64 -31.83 3.37
N THR A 218 -7.75 -33.09 2.97
CA THR A 218 -7.20 -33.59 1.71
C THR A 218 -8.35 -33.79 0.73
N ILE A 219 -8.26 -33.16 -0.44
CA ILE A 219 -9.22 -33.31 -1.53
C ILE A 219 -8.51 -34.11 -2.62
N GLU A 220 -8.99 -35.32 -2.89
CA GLU A 220 -8.46 -36.20 -3.95
C GLU A 220 -9.12 -35.90 -5.28
N ILE A 221 -8.29 -35.78 -6.31
CA ILE A 221 -8.73 -35.38 -7.66
C ILE A 221 -8.10 -36.38 -8.63
N ASP A 222 -8.85 -36.80 -9.66
CA ASP A 222 -8.34 -37.78 -10.63
C ASP A 222 -7.21 -37.20 -11.51
N ARG A 223 -7.22 -35.89 -11.76
CA ARG A 223 -6.23 -35.17 -12.57
C ARG A 223 -6.02 -33.71 -12.11
N PRO A 224 -4.90 -33.07 -12.48
CA PRO A 224 -4.69 -31.65 -12.21
C PRO A 224 -5.82 -30.80 -12.77
N THR A 225 -6.36 -29.89 -11.95
CA THR A 225 -7.44 -28.99 -12.34
C THR A 225 -7.29 -27.63 -11.69
N PRO A 226 -7.67 -26.54 -12.38
CA PRO A 226 -7.73 -25.22 -11.78
C PRO A 226 -8.63 -25.14 -10.55
N TRP A 227 -8.21 -24.33 -9.58
CA TRP A 227 -8.97 -24.06 -8.38
C TRP A 227 -8.76 -22.61 -7.89
N GLN A 228 -9.70 -22.11 -7.12
CA GLN A 228 -9.64 -20.80 -6.46
C GLN A 228 -10.12 -20.91 -5.01
N VAL A 229 -9.76 -19.91 -4.22
CA VAL A 229 -10.20 -19.78 -2.84
C VAL A 229 -10.77 -18.39 -2.63
N ARG A 230 -11.89 -18.33 -1.91
CA ARG A 230 -12.47 -17.10 -1.39
C ARG A 230 -12.76 -17.28 0.10
N LYS A 231 -12.57 -16.22 0.87
CA LYS A 231 -12.98 -16.18 2.28
C LYS A 231 -14.23 -15.31 2.41
N GLU A 232 -15.29 -15.86 2.99
CA GLU A 232 -16.58 -15.24 3.22
C GLU A 232 -16.86 -15.24 4.74
N GLY A 233 -16.52 -14.15 5.43
CA GLY A 233 -16.56 -14.13 6.90
C GLY A 233 -15.57 -15.14 7.50
N GLU A 234 -16.05 -16.11 8.28
CA GLU A 234 -15.25 -17.23 8.82
C GLU A 234 -15.34 -18.50 7.96
N GLU A 235 -16.03 -18.44 6.81
CA GLU A 235 -16.13 -19.54 5.87
C GLU A 235 -15.09 -19.42 4.76
N LEU A 236 -14.52 -20.56 4.39
CA LEU A 236 -13.63 -20.73 3.26
C LEU A 236 -14.39 -21.42 2.13
N VAL A 237 -14.43 -20.81 0.96
CA VAL A 237 -15.06 -21.39 -0.24
C VAL A 237 -13.95 -21.75 -1.23
N VAL A 238 -13.73 -23.06 -1.41
CA VAL A 238 -12.83 -23.60 -2.44
C VAL A 238 -13.68 -23.94 -3.66
N THR A 239 -13.39 -23.33 -4.80
CA THR A 239 -14.03 -23.69 -6.08
C THR A 239 -13.02 -24.44 -6.93
N MET A 240 -13.40 -25.59 -7.44
CA MET A 240 -12.58 -26.41 -8.34
C MET A 240 -13.30 -26.60 -9.67
N ASP A 241 -12.57 -26.52 -10.77
CA ASP A 241 -13.08 -26.79 -12.11
C ASP A 241 -13.10 -28.33 -12.34
N ALA A 242 -13.83 -29.03 -11.46
CA ALA A 242 -13.99 -30.47 -11.39
C ALA A 242 -15.40 -30.83 -10.92
N VAL A 243 -15.89 -32.02 -11.26
CA VAL A 243 -17.21 -32.52 -10.86
C VAL A 243 -17.08 -33.51 -9.70
N ALA A 244 -17.81 -33.27 -8.61
CA ALA A 244 -17.88 -34.19 -7.48
C ALA A 244 -18.62 -35.48 -7.86
N THR A 245 -18.15 -36.62 -7.37
CA THR A 245 -18.88 -37.89 -7.55
C THR A 245 -20.23 -37.85 -6.81
N PRO A 246 -21.27 -38.56 -7.28
CA PRO A 246 -22.56 -38.62 -6.58
C PRO A 246 -22.44 -39.10 -5.13
N ALA A 247 -21.54 -40.06 -4.88
CA ALA A 247 -21.25 -40.56 -3.53
C ALA A 247 -20.67 -39.47 -2.62
N LEU A 248 -19.78 -38.62 -3.15
CA LEU A 248 -19.22 -37.50 -2.41
C LEU A 248 -20.28 -36.45 -2.08
N LEU A 249 -21.16 -36.13 -3.03
CA LEU A 249 -22.28 -35.20 -2.81
C LEU A 249 -23.23 -35.74 -1.74
N GLN A 250 -23.59 -37.03 -1.78
CA GLN A 250 -24.43 -37.64 -0.76
C GLN A 250 -23.80 -37.59 0.64
N ARG A 251 -22.48 -37.71 0.74
CA ARG A 251 -21.75 -37.68 2.01
C ARG A 251 -21.64 -36.28 2.63
N PHE A 252 -21.58 -35.23 1.81
CA PHE A 252 -21.27 -33.87 2.27
C PHE A 252 -22.26 -32.78 1.82
N SER A 253 -23.41 -33.13 1.24
CA SER A 253 -24.46 -32.16 0.92
C SER A 253 -25.08 -31.55 2.19
N SER A 254 -25.42 -30.27 2.16
CA SER A 254 -26.35 -29.70 3.13
C SER A 254 -27.75 -30.28 2.91
N ALA A 255 -28.46 -30.69 3.97
CA ALA A 255 -29.88 -31.02 3.87
C ALA A 255 -30.65 -29.81 3.29
N PRO A 256 -31.68 -30.01 2.43
CA PRO A 256 -32.44 -28.90 1.89
C PRO A 256 -33.09 -28.12 3.04
N VAL A 257 -32.75 -26.84 3.17
CA VAL A 257 -33.48 -25.91 4.02
C VAL A 257 -34.90 -25.82 3.45
N PRO A 258 -35.97 -26.17 4.18
CA PRO A 258 -37.32 -25.94 3.72
C PRO A 258 -37.46 -24.45 3.41
N LEU A 259 -38.00 -24.11 2.24
CA LEU A 259 -38.38 -22.75 1.88
C LEU A 259 -39.28 -22.18 2.98
N LEU A 260 -38.69 -21.44 3.92
CA LEU A 260 -39.46 -20.58 4.82
C LEU A 260 -40.14 -19.55 3.93
N GLN A 261 -41.46 -19.69 3.86
CA GLN A 261 -42.36 -18.75 3.21
C GLN A 261 -42.04 -17.33 3.69
N ALA A 262 -42.06 -16.39 2.74
CA ALA A 262 -41.76 -14.98 2.98
C ALA A 262 -42.55 -14.45 4.21
N PRO A 263 -41.90 -13.72 5.14
CA PRO A 263 -42.62 -13.07 6.21
C PRO A 263 -43.50 -11.95 5.64
N LYS A 264 -44.77 -11.97 6.02
CA LYS A 264 -45.71 -10.86 5.79
C LYS A 264 -45.15 -9.59 6.42
N GLN A 265 -45.28 -8.49 5.70
CA GLN A 265 -44.92 -7.14 6.13
C GLN A 265 -45.57 -6.80 7.47
N GLY A 266 -44.75 -6.57 8.49
CA GLY A 266 -45.14 -5.99 9.77
C GLY A 266 -44.21 -4.82 10.08
N LYS A 267 -44.78 -3.61 10.15
CA LYS A 267 -44.10 -2.38 10.58
C LYS A 267 -43.66 -2.51 12.03
N VAL A 268 -42.39 -2.22 12.36
CA VAL A 268 -41.98 -1.77 13.70
C VAL A 268 -40.82 -0.77 13.58
N ALA A 269 -40.91 0.24 14.45
CA ALA A 269 -40.18 1.49 14.51
C ALA A 269 -38.68 1.37 14.82
N GLU A 270 -37.92 2.33 14.27
CA GLU A 270 -36.57 2.68 14.71
C GLU A 270 -36.60 3.21 16.15
N LYS A 271 -35.72 2.67 17.00
CA LYS A 271 -35.33 3.29 18.25
C LYS A 271 -33.83 3.14 18.43
N ASP A 272 -33.15 4.28 18.33
CA ASP A 272 -31.74 4.46 18.66
C ASP A 272 -31.42 3.99 20.07
N ARG A 273 -30.33 3.24 20.23
CA ARG A 273 -29.51 3.24 21.45
C ARG A 273 -28.04 3.03 21.14
N GLU A 274 -27.28 4.05 21.48
CA GLU A 274 -25.88 4.02 21.85
C GLU A 274 -25.69 3.10 23.07
N THR A 275 -24.63 2.28 23.07
CA THR A 275 -23.94 1.90 24.31
C THR A 275 -22.48 1.55 24.05
N GLU A 276 -21.68 1.93 25.04
CA GLU A 276 -20.23 1.96 25.12
C GLU A 276 -19.60 0.57 25.21
N GLY A 277 -18.27 0.58 25.13
CA GLY A 277 -17.45 -0.62 25.02
C GLY A 277 -17.39 -1.46 26.29
N GLU A 278 -17.41 -2.77 26.10
CA GLU A 278 -16.79 -3.73 27.00
C GLU A 278 -15.76 -4.56 26.24
N ILE A 279 -14.58 -4.68 26.85
CA ILE A 279 -13.42 -5.44 26.37
C ILE A 279 -13.67 -6.91 26.74
N PRO A 280 -13.60 -7.89 25.81
CA PRO A 280 -13.68 -9.28 26.20
C PRO A 280 -12.39 -9.72 26.91
N SER A 281 -12.54 -10.13 28.16
CA SER A 281 -11.51 -10.78 28.97
C SER A 281 -10.93 -12.02 28.28
N ILE A 282 -9.61 -12.15 28.36
CA ILE A 282 -8.83 -13.29 27.85
C ILE A 282 -9.15 -14.53 28.70
N VAL A 283 -9.75 -15.55 28.08
CA VAL A 283 -9.84 -16.91 28.63
C VAL A 283 -8.85 -17.78 27.85
N PRO A 284 -7.87 -18.46 28.50
CA PRO A 284 -7.12 -19.51 27.85
C PRO A 284 -7.93 -20.81 27.91
N LEU A 285 -8.37 -21.30 26.75
CA LEU A 285 -8.98 -22.64 26.61
C LEU A 285 -8.03 -23.54 25.78
N PRO A 286 -7.83 -24.81 26.17
CA PRO A 286 -7.11 -25.77 25.35
C PRO A 286 -7.99 -26.10 24.13
N HIS A 287 -7.57 -25.69 22.94
CA HIS A 287 -8.29 -25.98 21.69
C HIS A 287 -8.22 -27.48 21.39
N ARG A 288 -9.29 -28.24 21.68
CA ARG A 288 -9.56 -29.47 20.92
C ARG A 288 -9.90 -29.04 19.50
N SER A 289 -8.94 -29.13 18.58
CA SER A 289 -9.14 -28.92 17.15
C SER A 289 -10.27 -29.84 16.67
N LYS A 290 -11.42 -29.26 16.31
CA LYS A 290 -12.50 -30.01 15.64
C LYS A 290 -12.06 -30.28 14.19
N LEU A 291 -12.42 -31.46 13.68
CA LEU A 291 -12.26 -31.77 12.26
C LEU A 291 -13.06 -30.75 11.44
N PRO A 292 -12.49 -30.22 10.34
CA PRO A 292 -13.22 -29.32 9.46
C PRO A 292 -14.30 -30.14 8.75
N THR A 293 -15.57 -29.72 8.88
CA THR A 293 -16.70 -30.35 8.18
C THR A 293 -16.98 -29.58 6.90
N PRO A 294 -16.69 -30.14 5.71
CA PRO A 294 -17.01 -29.48 4.46
C PRO A 294 -18.49 -29.65 4.10
N VAL A 295 -19.04 -28.63 3.45
CA VAL A 295 -20.27 -28.74 2.67
C VAL A 295 -19.88 -28.72 1.19
N VAL A 296 -20.35 -29.69 0.42
CA VAL A 296 -19.98 -29.88 -0.99
C VAL A 296 -21.18 -29.70 -1.88
N GLU A 297 -21.05 -28.82 -2.87
CA GLU A 297 -22.07 -28.55 -3.87
C GLU A 297 -21.46 -28.66 -5.27
N SER A 298 -22.24 -29.20 -6.21
CA SER A 298 -21.89 -29.20 -7.63
C SER A 298 -22.70 -28.13 -8.34
N ILE A 299 -22.02 -27.21 -9.03
CA ILE A 299 -22.64 -26.12 -9.78
C ILE A 299 -22.11 -26.20 -11.22
N GLN A 300 -22.97 -26.60 -12.15
CA GLN A 300 -22.58 -26.86 -13.54
C GLN A 300 -21.43 -27.88 -13.63
N ASN A 301 -20.25 -27.47 -14.11
CA ASN A 301 -19.04 -28.30 -14.23
C ASN A 301 -18.02 -28.01 -13.13
N GLN A 302 -18.47 -27.52 -11.97
CA GLN A 302 -17.61 -27.11 -10.85
C GLN A 302 -18.08 -27.73 -9.54
N THR A 303 -17.13 -27.89 -8.62
CA THR A 303 -17.38 -28.28 -7.25
C THR A 303 -17.02 -27.12 -6.34
N GLN A 304 -17.96 -26.71 -5.48
CA GLN A 304 -17.71 -25.78 -4.39
C GLN A 304 -17.66 -26.54 -3.07
N ILE A 305 -16.60 -26.30 -2.30
CA ILE A 305 -16.37 -26.89 -0.99
C ILE A 305 -16.31 -25.74 0.01
N ARG A 306 -17.35 -25.64 0.84
CA ARG A 306 -17.47 -24.65 1.91
C ARG A 306 -16.98 -25.24 3.22
N ILE A 307 -16.09 -24.53 3.91
CA ILE A 307 -15.41 -25.03 5.10
C ILE A 307 -15.36 -23.92 6.15
N ASN A 308 -15.89 -24.15 7.34
CA ASN A 308 -15.69 -23.23 8.45
C ASN A 308 -14.24 -23.26 8.93
N ILE A 309 -13.59 -22.10 8.96
CA ILE A 309 -12.22 -21.98 9.44
C ILE A 309 -12.23 -22.12 10.96
N PRO A 310 -11.50 -23.08 11.55
CA PRO A 310 -11.43 -23.21 12.99
C PRO A 310 -10.84 -21.94 13.63
N ALA A 311 -11.44 -21.49 14.73
CA ALA A 311 -11.00 -20.28 15.42
C ALA A 311 -9.50 -20.31 15.76
N GLY A 312 -8.81 -19.21 15.47
CA GLY A 312 -7.36 -19.07 15.73
C GLY A 312 -6.46 -19.77 14.72
N LEU A 313 -7.00 -20.51 13.75
CA LEU A 313 -6.24 -21.14 12.67
C LEU A 313 -6.40 -20.36 11.36
N SER A 314 -5.45 -20.54 10.46
CA SER A 314 -5.48 -20.01 9.10
C SER A 314 -5.21 -21.13 8.10
N PRO A 315 -5.85 -21.10 6.92
CA PRO A 315 -5.65 -22.13 5.91
C PRO A 315 -4.33 -21.90 5.13
N ARG A 316 -3.61 -22.98 4.90
CA ARG A 316 -2.46 -23.08 3.99
C ARG A 316 -2.79 -24.12 2.93
N PHE A 317 -2.61 -23.76 1.66
CA PHE A 317 -2.91 -24.63 0.52
C PHE A 317 -1.64 -25.21 -0.06
N SER A 318 -1.72 -26.44 -0.56
CA SER A 318 -0.69 -27.03 -1.41
C SER A 318 -1.31 -28.05 -2.36
N SER A 319 -0.82 -28.11 -3.59
CA SER A 319 -1.20 -29.14 -4.57
C SER A 319 -0.09 -30.19 -4.68
N LEU A 320 -0.42 -31.47 -4.65
CA LEU A 320 0.52 -32.59 -4.72
C LEU A 320 0.13 -33.52 -5.89
N PRO A 321 1.09 -34.12 -6.62
CA PRO A 321 0.82 -35.19 -7.58
C PRO A 321 0.92 -36.58 -6.92
N ASN A 322 0.55 -37.60 -7.69
CA ASN A 322 0.75 -39.03 -7.39
C ASN A 322 0.30 -39.49 -5.98
N PRO A 323 -1.01 -39.55 -5.69
CA PRO A 323 -2.14 -39.10 -6.51
C PRO A 323 -2.35 -37.58 -6.44
N ASN A 324 -3.11 -37.02 -7.39
CA ASN A 324 -3.39 -35.59 -7.42
C ASN A 324 -4.26 -35.19 -6.23
N ARG A 325 -3.75 -34.27 -5.40
CA ARG A 325 -4.41 -33.82 -4.17
C ARG A 325 -4.30 -32.32 -4.01
N LEU A 326 -5.38 -31.69 -3.57
CA LEU A 326 -5.35 -30.37 -2.96
C LEU A 326 -5.41 -30.55 -1.44
N VAL A 327 -4.38 -30.08 -0.73
CA VAL A 327 -4.26 -30.18 0.72
C VAL A 327 -4.45 -28.81 1.34
N ILE A 328 -5.34 -28.73 2.34
CA ILE A 328 -5.63 -27.54 3.12
C ILE A 328 -5.25 -27.82 4.57
N ASP A 329 -4.16 -27.20 5.02
CA ASP A 329 -3.70 -27.25 6.40
C ASP A 329 -4.25 -26.04 7.17
N PHE A 330 -5.00 -26.28 8.24
CA PHE A 330 -5.44 -25.26 9.17
C PHE A 330 -4.43 -25.20 10.32
N LEU A 331 -3.61 -24.15 10.34
CA LEU A 331 -2.48 -23.99 11.26
C LEU A 331 -2.51 -22.61 11.93
N PRO A 332 -1.94 -22.46 13.14
CA PRO A 332 -1.72 -21.14 13.74
C PRO A 332 -0.76 -20.28 12.90
N GLU A 333 0.16 -20.93 12.19
CA GLU A 333 1.17 -20.31 11.33
C GLU A 333 1.00 -20.79 9.88
N ALA A 334 0.13 -20.12 9.13
CA ALA A 334 -0.20 -20.53 7.77
C ALA A 334 0.57 -19.76 6.67
N MET A 335 1.25 -18.67 7.01
CA MET A 335 1.99 -17.90 6.00
C MET A 335 3.16 -18.73 5.46
N VAL A 336 3.20 -18.87 4.14
CA VAL A 336 4.33 -19.49 3.44
C VAL A 336 5.43 -18.44 3.29
N GLU A 337 6.66 -18.75 3.70
CA GLU A 337 7.77 -17.82 3.47
C GLU A 337 8.12 -17.73 1.98
N ARG A 338 8.42 -16.52 1.49
CA ARG A 338 8.78 -16.29 0.08
C ARG A 338 9.94 -15.32 -0.06
N ASP A 339 10.75 -15.54 -1.10
CA ASP A 339 11.79 -14.66 -1.60
C ASP A 339 11.80 -14.74 -3.14
N ILE A 340 11.17 -13.76 -3.78
CA ILE A 340 10.97 -13.71 -5.23
C ILE A 340 11.56 -12.40 -5.75
N LEU A 341 12.62 -12.49 -6.55
CA LEU A 341 13.09 -11.37 -7.36
C LEU A 341 12.11 -11.15 -8.52
N TRP A 342 11.10 -10.33 -8.27
CA TRP A 342 9.97 -10.10 -9.17
C TRP A 342 10.37 -9.35 -10.44
N ALA A 343 11.17 -8.29 -10.29
CA ALA A 343 11.79 -7.57 -11.38
C ALA A 343 13.16 -7.04 -10.95
N LYS A 344 13.95 -6.54 -11.90
CA LYS A 344 15.24 -5.89 -11.57
C LYS A 344 14.99 -4.75 -10.58
N GLY A 345 15.60 -4.84 -9.40
CA GLY A 345 15.43 -3.87 -8.32
C GLY A 345 14.14 -3.98 -7.51
N ILE A 346 13.27 -4.96 -7.76
CA ILE A 346 12.02 -5.21 -7.00
C ILE A 346 12.00 -6.67 -6.53
N ARG A 347 12.17 -6.89 -5.23
CA ARG A 347 12.11 -8.21 -4.61
C ARG A 347 10.96 -8.29 -3.60
N TRP A 348 10.10 -9.29 -3.75
CA TRP A 348 9.09 -9.64 -2.75
C TRP A 348 9.70 -10.59 -1.73
N LYS A 349 9.61 -10.24 -0.45
CA LYS A 349 10.01 -11.09 0.65
C LYS A 349 8.89 -11.18 1.69
N GLN A 350 8.59 -12.38 2.17
CA GLN A 350 7.72 -12.55 3.34
C GLN A 350 8.22 -13.68 4.23
N GLN A 351 8.20 -13.44 5.54
CA GLN A 351 8.84 -14.31 6.54
C GLN A 351 8.30 -14.01 7.93
N TYR A 352 8.45 -14.95 8.86
CA TYR A 352 8.21 -14.67 10.26
C TYR A 352 9.43 -14.01 10.91
N VAL A 353 9.23 -12.86 11.56
CA VAL A 353 10.28 -12.17 12.32
C VAL A 353 9.98 -12.26 13.81
N SER A 354 10.90 -12.85 14.57
CA SER A 354 10.74 -12.98 16.02
C SER A 354 11.18 -11.72 16.76
N LEU A 355 10.48 -11.33 17.81
CA LEU A 355 10.89 -10.30 18.78
C LEU A 355 10.59 -10.83 20.18
N GLY A 356 11.63 -11.21 20.93
CA GLY A 356 11.47 -12.04 22.13
C GLY A 356 10.79 -13.36 21.80
N SER A 357 9.76 -13.72 22.55
CA SER A 357 8.91 -14.90 22.31
C SER A 357 7.82 -14.68 21.24
N SER A 358 7.56 -13.43 20.84
CA SER A 358 6.57 -13.12 19.81
C SER A 358 7.12 -13.35 18.41
N ARG A 359 6.28 -13.81 17.49
CA ARG A 359 6.62 -13.97 16.06
C ARG A 359 5.61 -13.23 15.21
N PHE A 360 6.10 -12.38 14.31
CA PHE A 360 5.25 -11.54 13.46
C PHE A 360 5.39 -11.97 12.00
N PRO A 361 4.27 -12.23 11.29
CA PRO A 361 4.29 -12.34 9.84
C PRO A 361 4.59 -10.96 9.24
N VAL A 362 5.68 -10.89 8.47
CA VAL A 362 6.10 -9.68 7.76
C VAL A 362 6.05 -9.97 6.26
N VAL A 363 5.30 -9.15 5.52
CA VAL A 363 5.26 -9.17 4.06
C VAL A 363 5.85 -7.87 3.57
N GLY A 364 6.81 -7.91 2.65
CA GLY A 364 7.52 -6.71 2.24
C GLY A 364 8.08 -6.74 0.82
N LEU A 365 8.41 -5.54 0.35
CA LEU A 365 9.16 -5.31 -0.87
C LEU A 365 10.51 -4.70 -0.52
N ILE A 366 11.58 -5.27 -1.06
CA ILE A 366 12.92 -4.71 -1.03
C ILE A 366 13.17 -4.09 -2.40
N LEU A 367 13.38 -2.78 -2.41
CA LEU A 367 13.53 -1.97 -3.60
C LEU A 367 14.97 -1.44 -3.66
N ASN A 368 15.62 -1.54 -4.83
CA ASN A 368 16.90 -0.88 -5.06
C ASN A 368 16.70 0.33 -5.99
N PRO A 369 16.42 1.52 -5.43
CA PRO A 369 16.10 2.70 -6.24
C PRO A 369 17.33 3.31 -6.94
N ARG A 370 18.54 2.84 -6.62
CA ARG A 370 19.80 3.29 -7.24
C ARG A 370 20.21 2.42 -8.43
N LEU A 371 19.55 1.29 -8.64
CA LEU A 371 19.85 0.39 -9.74
C LEU A 371 19.40 1.00 -11.08
N GLN A 372 20.34 1.14 -12.02
CA GLN A 372 20.13 1.74 -13.34
C GLN A 372 20.15 0.68 -14.46
N GLY A 373 19.38 0.93 -15.52
CA GLY A 373 19.35 0.14 -16.77
C GLY A 373 20.23 0.73 -17.87
N ASP A 374 20.05 0.24 -19.11
CA ASP A 374 20.97 0.42 -20.27
C ASP A 374 21.15 1.87 -20.79
N VAL A 375 20.62 2.87 -20.09
CA VAL A 375 20.73 4.30 -20.42
C VAL A 375 20.83 5.19 -19.17
N ASN A 376 21.38 4.68 -18.06
CA ASN A 376 21.41 5.35 -16.75
C ASN A 376 20.02 5.77 -16.22
N LEU A 377 18.94 5.23 -16.79
CA LEU A 377 17.58 5.39 -16.27
C LEU A 377 17.30 4.33 -15.21
N PRO A 378 16.54 4.65 -14.14
CA PRO A 378 16.23 3.68 -13.11
C PRO A 378 15.27 2.60 -13.65
N PHE A 379 15.39 1.35 -13.17
CA PHE A 379 14.46 0.27 -13.53
C PHE A 379 13.02 0.52 -13.06
N PHE A 380 12.84 1.40 -12.08
CA PHE A 380 11.53 1.84 -11.65
C PHE A 380 11.58 3.28 -11.13
N LYS A 381 10.44 3.96 -11.15
CA LYS A 381 10.23 5.23 -10.47
C LYS A 381 9.31 5.05 -9.28
N MET A 382 9.44 5.92 -8.29
CA MET A 382 8.52 5.97 -7.15
C MET A 382 7.79 7.31 -7.17
N LYS A 383 6.47 7.32 -6.98
CA LYS A 383 5.69 8.55 -6.86
C LYS A 383 4.56 8.40 -5.84
N PRO A 384 4.17 9.46 -5.12
CA PRO A 384 2.94 9.44 -4.34
C PRO A 384 1.73 9.25 -5.26
N ILE A 385 0.78 8.42 -4.87
CA ILE A 385 -0.47 8.17 -5.58
C ILE A 385 -1.64 8.44 -4.63
N TRP A 386 -2.81 8.77 -5.17
CA TRP A 386 -4.02 9.01 -4.38
C TRP A 386 -5.26 8.63 -5.18
N SER A 387 -6.39 8.50 -4.49
CA SER A 387 -7.61 7.89 -5.01
C SER A 387 -8.22 8.58 -6.24
N HIS A 388 -7.85 9.82 -6.55
CA HIS A 388 -8.42 10.56 -7.67
C HIS A 388 -7.44 11.60 -8.26
N PRO A 389 -6.77 11.34 -9.39
CA PRO A 389 -5.66 12.18 -9.91
C PRO A 389 -5.95 13.68 -10.10
N SER A 390 -7.22 14.09 -10.21
CA SER A 390 -7.63 15.48 -10.44
C SER A 390 -8.16 16.25 -9.21
N LYS A 391 -8.30 15.60 -8.04
CA LYS A 391 -8.78 16.26 -6.81
C LYS A 391 -8.28 15.56 -5.55
N MET A 392 -8.17 16.30 -4.45
CA MET A 392 -7.70 15.74 -3.17
C MET A 392 -8.80 15.09 -2.33
N MET A 393 -10.08 15.34 -2.58
CA MET A 393 -11.14 14.63 -1.86
C MET A 393 -11.39 13.24 -2.45
N GLY A 394 -11.23 12.21 -1.63
CA GLY A 394 -11.61 10.85 -1.98
C GLY A 394 -10.87 9.77 -1.20
N VAL A 395 -11.44 8.57 -1.21
CA VAL A 395 -10.78 7.33 -0.76
C VAL A 395 -11.12 6.19 -1.71
N ALA A 396 -10.17 5.30 -1.96
CA ALA A 396 -10.34 4.07 -2.74
C ALA A 396 -9.47 2.94 -2.18
N PRO A 397 -9.79 1.67 -2.44
CA PRO A 397 -8.86 0.58 -2.18
C PRO A 397 -7.49 0.85 -2.83
N LEU A 398 -6.40 0.46 -2.16
CA LEU A 398 -5.05 0.68 -2.68
C LEU A 398 -4.85 -0.03 -4.03
N SER A 399 -5.42 -1.23 -4.21
CA SER A 399 -5.34 -1.99 -5.46
C SER A 399 -5.97 -1.23 -6.64
N GLU A 400 -7.15 -0.64 -6.45
CA GLU A 400 -7.81 0.21 -7.47
C GLU A 400 -6.99 1.47 -7.75
N THR A 401 -6.44 2.10 -6.70
CA THR A 401 -5.58 3.27 -6.84
C THR A 401 -4.31 2.93 -7.63
N ALA A 402 -3.63 1.82 -7.31
CA ALA A 402 -2.43 1.38 -8.03
C ALA A 402 -2.74 1.09 -9.50
N GLN A 403 -3.86 0.42 -9.80
CA GLN A 403 -4.30 0.16 -11.18
C GLN A 403 -4.62 1.45 -11.94
N MET A 404 -5.34 2.39 -11.32
CA MET A 404 -5.68 3.69 -11.92
C MET A 404 -4.44 4.50 -12.29
N TRP A 405 -3.39 4.42 -11.46
CA TRP A 405 -2.12 5.08 -11.73
C TRP A 405 -1.18 4.26 -12.63
N HIS A 406 -1.51 3.01 -12.95
CA HIS A 406 -0.62 2.05 -13.62
C HIS A 406 0.67 1.74 -12.83
N ALA A 407 0.60 1.74 -11.51
CA ALA A 407 1.70 1.32 -10.65
C ALA A 407 1.84 -0.21 -10.65
N SER A 408 3.09 -0.71 -10.73
CA SER A 408 3.40 -2.14 -10.64
C SER A 408 3.36 -2.65 -9.20
N ALA A 409 3.72 -1.79 -8.24
CA ALA A 409 3.59 -2.06 -6.82
C ALA A 409 3.13 -0.81 -6.07
N ALA A 410 2.53 -0.98 -4.89
CA ALA A 410 2.17 0.15 -4.04
C ALA A 410 2.05 -0.24 -2.57
N VAL A 411 2.16 0.75 -1.68
CA VAL A 411 1.81 0.62 -0.26
C VAL A 411 0.94 1.81 0.16
N ASN A 412 0.03 1.62 1.11
CA ASN A 412 -0.73 2.73 1.67
C ASN A 412 0.20 3.77 2.33
N GLY A 413 -0.19 5.03 2.30
CA GLY A 413 0.68 6.16 2.64
C GLY A 413 0.34 6.80 3.98
N GLY A 414 0.18 8.12 3.93
CA GLY A 414 -0.11 8.97 5.08
C GLY A 414 -1.56 8.96 5.53
N PHE A 415 -1.79 9.54 6.71
CA PHE A 415 -3.09 9.66 7.34
C PHE A 415 -4.07 10.52 6.54
N PHE A 416 -5.35 10.28 6.78
CA PHE A 416 -6.46 11.02 6.19
C PHE A 416 -7.66 10.97 7.15
N ASN A 417 -8.59 11.89 6.98
CA ASN A 417 -9.85 11.84 7.72
C ASN A 417 -10.86 10.99 6.94
N ARG A 418 -11.33 9.90 7.56
CA ARG A 418 -12.26 8.93 6.92
C ARG A 418 -13.65 9.51 6.65
N LYS A 419 -14.10 10.49 7.43
CA LYS A 419 -15.44 11.09 7.30
C LYS A 419 -15.52 12.03 6.10
N ASN A 420 -14.58 12.97 5.99
CA ASN A 420 -14.57 13.94 4.90
C ASN A 420 -13.63 13.58 3.74
N GLN A 421 -12.87 12.48 3.88
CA GLN A 421 -12.01 11.91 2.84
C GLN A 421 -10.87 12.85 2.38
N LEU A 422 -10.34 13.65 3.32
CA LEU A 422 -9.29 14.65 3.05
C LEU A 422 -7.92 14.23 3.64
N PRO A 423 -6.80 14.66 3.03
CA PRO A 423 -5.46 14.30 3.48
C PRO A 423 -5.09 14.99 4.79
N LEU A 424 -4.33 14.29 5.64
CA LEU A 424 -3.82 14.79 6.93
C LEU A 424 -2.28 14.62 7.01
N GLY A 425 -1.57 15.28 6.10
CA GLY A 425 -0.10 15.28 6.08
C GLY A 425 0.48 15.59 4.71
N ALA A 426 1.81 15.59 4.64
CA ALA A 426 2.55 15.96 3.45
C ALA A 426 2.27 15.02 2.26
N ILE A 427 1.94 15.58 1.12
CA ILE A 427 1.96 14.92 -0.19
C ILE A 427 2.60 15.91 -1.15
N ARG A 428 3.82 15.62 -1.61
CA ARG A 428 4.52 16.40 -2.63
C ARG A 428 4.83 15.49 -3.81
N ARG A 429 4.48 15.89 -5.03
CA ARG A 429 4.75 15.11 -6.24
C ARG A 429 5.25 16.02 -7.35
N ASP A 430 6.34 15.60 -7.99
CA ASP A 430 6.96 16.33 -9.10
C ASP A 430 7.23 17.81 -8.70
N GLY A 431 7.69 18.02 -7.47
CA GLY A 431 8.00 19.35 -6.91
C GLY A 431 6.79 20.14 -6.38
N ARG A 432 5.56 19.73 -6.69
CA ARG A 432 4.31 20.42 -6.31
C ARG A 432 3.74 19.88 -5.00
N TRP A 433 3.20 20.77 -4.17
CA TRP A 433 2.58 20.43 -2.89
C TRP A 433 1.08 20.18 -3.06
N LEU A 434 0.66 18.93 -2.94
CA LEU A 434 -0.74 18.51 -3.02
C LEU A 434 -1.43 18.60 -1.65
N SER A 435 -0.66 18.39 -0.58
CA SER A 435 -1.06 18.60 0.82
C SER A 435 0.18 18.91 1.65
N GLY A 436 0.11 19.91 2.54
CA GLY A 436 1.20 20.32 3.40
C GLY A 436 1.45 19.39 4.60
N PRO A 437 2.66 19.38 5.18
CA PRO A 437 2.94 18.67 6.42
C PRO A 437 2.15 19.26 7.59
N ILE A 438 1.87 18.43 8.60
CA ILE A 438 1.21 18.84 9.83
C ILE A 438 1.97 18.31 11.04
N LEU A 439 1.88 19.01 12.17
CA LEU A 439 2.29 18.52 13.50
C LEU A 439 3.76 18.08 13.61
N ASN A 440 4.64 18.56 12.71
CA ASN A 440 6.05 18.16 12.61
C ASN A 440 6.24 16.63 12.54
N ARG A 441 5.32 15.93 11.87
CA ARG A 441 5.32 14.47 11.75
C ARG A 441 6.45 13.96 10.85
N GLY A 442 6.80 12.71 11.05
CA GLY A 442 7.69 11.95 10.19
C GLY A 442 7.21 11.93 8.74
N ALA A 443 8.16 12.04 7.82
CA ALA A 443 7.96 12.00 6.38
C ALA A 443 9.12 11.27 5.69
N ILE A 444 8.82 10.67 4.55
CA ILE A 444 9.80 10.15 3.61
C ILE A 444 9.81 11.06 2.38
N ALA A 445 11.02 11.38 1.91
CA ALA A 445 11.27 12.19 0.73
C ALA A 445 12.26 11.49 -0.20
N TRP A 446 12.07 11.60 -1.51
CA TRP A 446 12.93 10.96 -2.49
C TRP A 446 12.96 11.69 -3.84
N ASN A 447 13.94 11.33 -4.67
CA ASN A 447 14.09 11.82 -6.04
C ASN A 447 14.21 10.66 -7.04
N ASP A 448 14.21 10.98 -8.33
CA ASP A 448 14.31 9.98 -9.42
C ASP A 448 15.71 9.36 -9.57
N THR A 449 16.72 9.81 -8.80
CA THR A 449 18.08 9.24 -8.80
C THR A 449 18.28 8.21 -7.69
N GLY A 450 17.23 7.91 -6.91
CA GLY A 450 17.26 6.95 -5.81
C GLY A 450 17.82 7.49 -4.49
N ALA A 451 17.98 8.81 -4.35
CA ALA A 451 18.25 9.40 -3.05
C ALA A 451 16.97 9.44 -2.22
N VAL A 452 17.06 9.02 -0.95
CA VAL A 452 15.94 8.95 0.00
C VAL A 452 16.35 9.65 1.29
N LYS A 453 15.39 10.35 1.91
CA LYS A 453 15.51 10.93 3.24
C LYS A 453 14.28 10.58 4.06
N ILE A 454 14.49 10.20 5.31
CA ILE A 454 13.41 9.99 6.29
C ILE A 454 13.70 10.88 7.51
N GLY A 455 12.68 11.59 8.00
CA GLY A 455 12.81 12.49 9.14
C GLY A 455 11.53 13.24 9.43
N ARG A 456 11.52 14.07 10.48
CA ARG A 456 10.41 14.97 10.79
C ARG A 456 10.39 16.16 9.85
N LEU A 457 9.20 16.60 9.46
CA LEU A 457 9.01 17.62 8.44
C LEU A 457 7.95 18.65 8.86
N ALA A 458 8.32 19.91 8.73
CA ALA A 458 7.42 21.04 8.74
C ALA A 458 7.57 21.87 7.45
N LEU A 459 6.56 22.68 7.15
CA LEU A 459 6.58 23.66 6.08
C LEU A 459 6.22 24.99 6.73
N GLN A 460 7.11 25.97 6.59
CA GLN A 460 6.86 27.33 7.05
C GLN A 460 6.53 28.19 5.86
N GLU A 461 5.34 28.79 5.85
CA GLU A 461 4.90 29.70 4.80
C GLU A 461 4.49 31.04 5.40
N THR A 462 4.87 32.12 4.73
CA THR A 462 4.48 33.49 5.09
C THR A 462 3.93 34.18 3.86
N LEU A 463 2.71 34.69 3.98
CA LEU A 463 2.14 35.63 3.02
C LEU A 463 2.72 37.02 3.31
N ILE A 464 3.23 37.67 2.27
CA ILE A 464 3.74 39.03 2.36
C ILE A 464 2.90 39.92 1.48
N THR A 465 2.46 41.05 2.02
CA THR A 465 1.65 42.04 1.30
C THR A 465 2.52 43.15 0.72
N SER A 466 1.99 43.90 -0.24
CA SER A 466 2.63 45.14 -0.73
C SER A 466 2.81 46.21 0.33
N THR A 467 2.11 46.11 1.46
CA THR A 467 2.27 46.97 2.65
C THR A 467 3.31 46.41 3.63
N SER A 468 4.08 45.39 3.24
CA SER A 468 5.09 44.70 4.05
C SER A 468 4.53 43.96 5.27
N ALA A 469 3.21 43.77 5.38
CA ALA A 469 2.64 42.91 6.41
C ALA A 469 3.05 41.45 6.15
N ARG A 470 3.46 40.75 7.20
CA ARG A 470 3.89 39.35 7.15
C ARG A 470 2.90 38.50 7.93
N LEU A 471 2.18 37.63 7.23
CA LEU A 471 1.11 36.83 7.81
C LEU A 471 1.48 35.34 7.70
N PRO A 472 1.63 34.60 8.82
CA PRO A 472 1.97 33.19 8.79
C PRO A 472 0.81 32.37 8.21
N ILE A 473 1.13 31.50 7.24
CA ILE A 473 0.23 30.49 6.72
C ILE A 473 0.57 29.18 7.43
N PHE A 474 -0.40 28.62 8.16
CA PHE A 474 -0.18 27.44 8.99
C PHE A 474 -0.38 26.13 8.23
N PHE A 475 -1.28 26.13 7.24
CA PHE A 475 -1.63 24.92 6.49
C PHE A 475 -1.77 25.20 5.00
N LEU A 476 -1.28 24.27 4.20
CA LEU A 476 -1.40 24.26 2.75
C LEU A 476 -2.20 23.03 2.32
N ASN A 477 -3.28 23.21 1.55
CA ASN A 477 -4.07 22.13 0.96
C ASN A 477 -4.37 20.97 1.93
N SER A 478 -4.79 21.28 3.17
CA SER A 478 -4.91 20.29 4.24
C SER A 478 -6.36 20.11 4.68
N GLY A 479 -6.73 18.87 5.01
CA GLY A 479 -7.94 18.55 5.76
C GLY A 479 -7.77 18.75 7.27
N TYR A 480 -6.58 19.08 7.76
CA TYR A 480 -6.32 19.38 9.16
C TYR A 480 -6.77 20.81 9.48
N VAL A 481 -7.62 20.95 10.48
CA VAL A 481 -8.24 22.24 10.81
C VAL A 481 -7.78 22.71 12.19
N LYS A 482 -7.23 23.93 12.21
CA LYS A 482 -6.95 24.74 13.40
C LYS A 482 -7.19 26.22 13.08
N ALA A 483 -7.23 27.04 14.12
CA ALA A 483 -7.26 28.49 14.00
C ALA A 483 -6.03 29.01 13.22
N GLY A 484 -6.20 30.13 12.52
CA GLY A 484 -5.17 30.77 11.70
C GLY A 484 -5.48 30.76 10.21
N ILE A 485 -4.45 31.07 9.40
CA ILE A 485 -4.55 31.15 7.94
C ILE A 485 -4.22 29.78 7.33
N SER A 486 -5.10 29.28 6.46
CA SER A 486 -4.79 28.16 5.57
C SER A 486 -4.87 28.59 4.12
N ARG A 487 -4.06 27.99 3.24
CA ARG A 487 -3.99 28.30 1.82
C ARG A 487 -4.42 27.09 0.99
N TYR A 488 -5.29 27.33 0.01
CA TYR A 488 -5.77 26.30 -0.93
C TYR A 488 -5.46 26.72 -2.37
N THR A 489 -4.73 25.87 -3.07
CA THR A 489 -4.22 26.06 -4.44
C THR A 489 -4.94 25.12 -5.42
N PRO A 490 -4.79 25.27 -6.74
CA PRO A 490 -5.42 24.38 -7.72
C PRO A 490 -5.10 22.90 -7.53
N GLU A 491 -3.99 22.56 -6.87
CA GLU A 491 -3.63 21.21 -6.47
C GLU A 491 -4.66 20.55 -5.53
N TRP A 492 -5.41 21.34 -4.74
CA TRP A 492 -6.51 20.83 -3.92
C TRP A 492 -7.68 20.31 -4.77
N GLY A 493 -7.99 21.04 -5.84
CA GLY A 493 -9.13 20.82 -6.73
C GLY A 493 -9.61 22.13 -7.35
N ALA A 494 -10.69 22.06 -8.13
CA ALA A 494 -11.27 23.25 -8.77
C ALA A 494 -12.00 24.20 -7.78
N THR A 495 -12.45 23.67 -6.64
CA THR A 495 -13.19 24.41 -5.62
C THR A 495 -12.72 24.03 -4.22
N TYR A 496 -12.99 24.93 -3.28
CA TYR A 496 -12.86 24.72 -1.85
C TYR A 496 -14.23 24.88 -1.19
N THR A 497 -14.57 23.98 -0.27
CA THR A 497 -15.76 24.12 0.57
C THR A 497 -15.30 24.26 2.02
N PRO A 498 -15.80 25.26 2.79
CA PRO A 498 -15.39 25.50 4.17
C PRO A 498 -15.43 24.25 5.03
N LEU A 499 -14.38 24.05 5.84
CA LEU A 499 -14.24 22.88 6.71
C LEU A 499 -14.80 23.13 8.12
N ILE A 500 -14.97 24.40 8.49
CA ILE A 500 -15.66 24.86 9.69
C ILE A 500 -16.58 26.03 9.34
N ASP A 501 -17.47 26.36 10.27
CA ASP A 501 -18.36 27.50 10.13
C ASP A 501 -17.57 28.83 10.21
N ASP A 502 -18.13 29.85 9.58
CA ASP A 502 -17.72 31.26 9.69
C ASP A 502 -16.26 31.55 9.31
N GLU A 503 -15.69 30.76 8.40
CA GLU A 503 -14.42 31.11 7.74
C GLU A 503 -14.56 32.42 6.94
N ILE A 504 -13.50 33.21 6.85
CA ILE A 504 -13.39 34.28 5.84
C ILE A 504 -12.58 33.73 4.67
N ILE A 505 -13.16 33.77 3.46
CA ILE A 505 -12.53 33.34 2.22
C ILE A 505 -11.94 34.54 1.52
N VAL A 506 -10.62 34.58 1.38
CA VAL A 506 -9.90 35.60 0.61
C VAL A 506 -9.50 34.98 -0.73
N VAL A 507 -9.96 35.58 -1.84
CA VAL A 507 -9.63 35.14 -3.19
C VAL A 507 -8.43 35.92 -3.68
N VAL A 508 -7.38 35.21 -4.13
CA VAL A 508 -6.17 35.80 -4.71
C VAL A 508 -6.03 35.34 -6.15
N GLN A 509 -5.89 36.28 -7.09
CA GLN A 509 -5.67 36.03 -8.51
C GLN A 509 -4.54 36.90 -9.01
N ASN A 510 -3.61 36.35 -9.81
CA ASN A 510 -2.46 37.10 -10.33
C ASN A 510 -1.70 37.86 -9.21
N ASN A 511 -1.47 37.21 -8.08
CA ASN A 511 -0.82 37.80 -6.91
C ASN A 511 -1.53 39.04 -6.33
N GLN A 512 -2.85 39.16 -6.51
CA GLN A 512 -3.66 40.28 -5.99
C GLN A 512 -4.93 39.76 -5.31
N VAL A 513 -5.31 40.35 -4.18
CA VAL A 513 -6.59 40.07 -3.52
C VAL A 513 -7.74 40.63 -4.36
N THR A 514 -8.67 39.77 -4.79
CA THR A 514 -9.81 40.13 -5.64
C THR A 514 -11.16 40.05 -4.93
N SER A 515 -11.27 39.32 -3.82
CA SER A 515 -12.51 39.22 -3.03
C SER A 515 -12.26 38.82 -1.59
N LEU A 516 -13.13 39.27 -0.68
CA LEU A 516 -13.25 38.76 0.68
C LEU A 516 -14.71 38.37 0.90
N LEU A 517 -14.96 37.08 1.17
CA LEU A 517 -16.29 36.51 1.22
C LEU A 517 -16.53 35.79 2.57
N PRO A 518 -17.75 35.85 3.12
CA PRO A 518 -18.13 34.97 4.22
C PRO A 518 -18.21 33.52 3.72
N GLY A 519 -17.54 32.60 4.40
CA GLY A 519 -17.58 31.16 4.11
C GLY A 519 -18.92 30.53 4.44
N GLY A 520 -19.63 31.07 5.44
CA GLY A 520 -20.91 30.54 5.92
C GLY A 520 -20.73 29.21 6.65
N ILE A 521 -21.68 28.29 6.44
CA ILE A 521 -21.72 26.99 7.14
C ILE A 521 -20.78 25.98 6.46
N ALA A 522 -20.09 25.20 7.28
CA ALA A 522 -19.20 24.12 6.86
C ALA A 522 -19.91 23.16 5.88
N GLY A 523 -19.21 22.80 4.79
CA GLY A 523 -19.72 21.84 3.82
C GLY A 523 -20.84 22.35 2.90
N LYS A 524 -21.31 23.60 3.02
CA LYS A 524 -22.47 24.09 2.24
C LYS A 524 -22.09 24.79 0.94
N THR A 525 -21.26 25.82 1.00
CA THR A 525 -20.96 26.69 -0.16
C THR A 525 -19.58 26.38 -0.72
N ALA A 526 -19.52 26.05 -2.01
CA ALA A 526 -18.26 25.85 -2.70
C ALA A 526 -17.75 27.16 -3.32
N PHE A 527 -16.47 27.46 -3.11
CA PHE A 527 -15.78 28.63 -3.64
C PHE A 527 -14.77 28.19 -4.71
N PRO A 528 -14.75 28.80 -5.90
CA PRO A 528 -13.81 28.44 -6.95
C PRO A 528 -12.37 28.82 -6.56
N ILE A 529 -11.43 27.91 -6.80
CA ILE A 529 -9.99 28.19 -6.66
C ILE A 529 -9.48 28.69 -8.01
N PRO A 530 -8.96 29.93 -8.10
CA PRO A 530 -8.46 30.47 -9.36
C PRO A 530 -7.26 29.68 -9.92
N ARG A 531 -7.25 29.41 -11.23
CA ARG A 531 -6.16 28.66 -11.89
C ARG A 531 -4.79 29.33 -11.78
N ASN A 532 -4.77 30.66 -11.74
CA ASN A 532 -3.61 31.54 -11.65
C ASN A 532 -3.52 32.20 -10.25
N GLY A 533 -3.96 31.49 -9.21
CA GLY A 533 -4.08 32.05 -7.88
C GLY A 533 -4.34 30.99 -6.81
N PHE A 534 -4.95 31.41 -5.71
CA PHE A 534 -5.27 30.56 -4.57
C PHE A 534 -6.35 31.21 -3.69
N LEU A 535 -6.89 30.43 -2.75
CA LEU A 535 -7.73 30.92 -1.67
C LEU A 535 -6.94 30.94 -0.36
N LEU A 536 -7.24 31.91 0.50
CA LEU A 536 -6.89 31.86 1.91
C LEU A 536 -8.18 31.71 2.73
N THR A 537 -8.13 30.88 3.75
CA THR A 537 -9.20 30.76 4.74
C THR A 537 -8.71 31.31 6.07
N LEU A 538 -9.40 32.30 6.62
CA LEU A 538 -9.11 32.83 7.95
C LEU A 538 -10.05 32.16 8.95
N ARG A 539 -9.47 31.42 9.91
CA ARG A 539 -10.22 30.59 10.88
C ARG A 539 -10.04 31.08 12.29
N ALA A 540 -11.15 31.37 12.98
CA ALA A 540 -11.18 31.84 14.37
C ALA A 540 -10.23 33.03 14.67
N ASN A 541 -9.82 33.77 13.64
CA ASN A 541 -8.98 34.95 13.73
C ASN A 541 -9.25 35.85 12.51
N ARG A 542 -9.99 36.94 12.73
CA ARG A 542 -10.34 37.90 11.67
C ARG A 542 -9.29 39.00 11.48
N GLY A 543 -8.33 39.15 12.40
CA GLY A 543 -7.31 40.19 12.37
C GLY A 543 -6.54 40.31 11.04
N PRO A 544 -6.10 39.19 10.41
CA PRO A 544 -5.40 39.24 9.12
C PRO A 544 -6.19 39.89 7.99
N ALA A 545 -7.53 39.93 8.05
CA ALA A 545 -8.36 40.53 7.00
C ALA A 545 -8.07 42.04 6.83
N ALA A 546 -7.70 42.74 7.90
CA ALA A 546 -7.36 44.17 7.85
C ALA A 546 -6.11 44.45 7.01
N SER A 547 -5.22 43.47 6.84
CA SER A 547 -4.02 43.57 5.99
C SER A 547 -4.26 43.09 4.55
N LEU A 548 -5.48 42.66 4.22
CA LEU A 548 -5.83 42.07 2.92
C LEU A 548 -7.02 42.78 2.24
N PRO A 549 -7.08 44.13 2.17
CA PRO A 549 -8.14 44.79 1.39
C PRO A 549 -8.03 44.45 -0.10
N LEU A 550 -9.12 44.66 -0.84
CA LEU A 550 -9.18 44.45 -2.29
C LEU A 550 -8.04 45.22 -3.00
N GLY A 551 -7.43 44.57 -3.98
CA GLY A 551 -6.31 45.14 -4.74
C GLY A 551 -4.94 44.99 -4.09
N THR A 552 -4.85 44.49 -2.85
CA THR A 552 -3.55 44.23 -2.19
C THR A 552 -2.75 43.21 -2.98
N LYS A 553 -1.52 43.56 -3.37
CA LYS A 553 -0.60 42.60 -3.98
C LYS A 553 0.02 41.72 -2.89
N VAL A 554 0.13 40.43 -3.17
CA VAL A 554 0.64 39.44 -2.22
C VAL A 554 1.58 38.45 -2.89
N TRP A 555 2.57 37.97 -2.14
CA TRP A 555 3.40 36.83 -2.54
C TRP A 555 3.63 35.92 -1.34
N VAL A 556 4.00 34.66 -1.62
CA VAL A 556 4.23 33.64 -0.60
C VAL A 556 5.70 33.27 -0.59
N GLU A 557 6.33 33.41 0.57
CA GLU A 557 7.64 32.81 0.85
C GLU A 557 7.41 31.52 1.64
N GLY A 558 8.10 30.44 1.25
CA GLY A 558 7.96 29.15 1.92
C GLY A 558 9.20 28.27 1.84
N ALA A 559 9.47 27.53 2.91
CA ALA A 559 10.55 26.56 2.96
C ALA A 559 10.21 25.37 3.87
N THR A 560 10.71 24.19 3.52
CA THR A 560 10.67 23.05 4.44
C THR A 560 11.60 23.26 5.63
N VAL A 561 11.24 22.68 6.76
CA VAL A 561 12.11 22.53 7.92
C VAL A 561 12.15 21.05 8.29
N PRO A 562 13.32 20.39 8.23
CA PRO A 562 14.63 20.90 7.77
C PRO A 562 14.66 21.34 6.29
N ALA A 563 15.56 22.28 5.95
CA ALA A 563 15.64 22.92 4.62
C ALA A 563 16.06 21.97 3.49
N ASP A 564 16.75 20.88 3.80
CA ASP A 564 17.23 19.91 2.81
C ASP A 564 16.10 19.06 2.21
N PHE A 565 14.93 18.98 2.85
CA PHE A 565 13.73 18.38 2.25
C PHE A 565 13.29 19.09 0.95
N ASN A 566 13.63 20.37 0.77
CA ASN A 566 13.30 21.13 -0.44
C ASN A 566 13.86 20.50 -1.72
N ARG A 567 14.98 19.78 -1.62
CA ARG A 567 15.70 19.13 -2.74
C ARG A 567 14.95 17.94 -3.34
N TYR A 568 13.93 17.43 -2.64
CA TYR A 568 13.21 16.23 -3.04
C TYR A 568 11.88 16.58 -3.71
N PRO A 569 11.67 16.15 -4.97
CA PRO A 569 10.42 16.41 -5.69
C PRO A 569 9.25 15.57 -5.17
N HIS A 570 9.52 14.49 -4.45
CA HIS A 570 8.51 13.58 -3.92
C HIS A 570 8.59 13.46 -2.41
N ILE A 571 7.46 13.64 -1.72
CA ILE A 571 7.35 13.54 -0.27
C ILE A 571 6.01 12.90 0.11
N VAL A 572 6.03 11.99 1.08
CA VAL A 572 4.83 11.50 1.79
C VAL A 572 5.07 11.63 3.29
N GLY A 573 4.18 12.36 3.97
CA GLY A 573 4.14 12.48 5.43
C GLY A 573 3.21 11.44 6.04
N ALA A 574 3.64 10.84 7.14
CA ALA A 574 2.84 9.89 7.91
C ALA A 574 3.19 9.99 9.39
N GLY A 575 3.95 9.03 9.92
CA GLY A 575 4.51 9.08 11.26
C GLY A 575 3.90 8.04 12.21
N PRO A 576 4.50 7.89 13.39
CA PRO A 576 5.71 8.62 13.82
C PRO A 576 7.00 8.14 13.15
N LEU A 577 8.05 8.94 13.26
CA LEU A 577 9.41 8.50 12.93
C LEU A 577 9.83 7.40 13.92
N LEU A 578 10.23 6.23 13.40
CA LEU A 578 10.57 5.06 14.21
C LEU A 578 12.08 4.99 14.49
N LEU A 579 12.88 5.04 13.43
CA LEU A 579 14.33 4.92 13.48
C LEU A 579 14.99 6.10 12.79
N GLN A 580 16.13 6.50 13.32
CA GLN A 580 17.05 7.40 12.65
C GLN A 580 18.48 7.01 13.02
N ASN A 581 19.36 6.89 12.01
CA ASN A 581 20.74 6.45 12.19
C ASN A 581 20.87 5.15 13.01
N ARG A 582 20.01 4.15 12.73
CA ARG A 582 19.88 2.85 13.42
C ARG A 582 19.38 2.93 14.87
N GLN A 583 19.09 4.11 15.40
CA GLN A 583 18.57 4.29 16.75
C GLN A 583 17.05 4.43 16.74
N ILE A 584 16.38 3.85 17.75
CA ILE A 584 14.95 4.08 17.96
C ILE A 584 14.77 5.51 18.46
N VAL A 585 14.07 6.33 17.66
CA VAL A 585 13.78 7.75 17.95
C VAL A 585 12.28 8.02 18.05
N LEU A 586 11.50 6.95 18.27
CA LEU A 586 10.06 6.98 18.45
C LEU A 586 9.68 7.98 19.54
N ASN A 587 8.95 9.03 19.14
CA ASN A 587 8.39 10.03 20.04
C ASN A 587 6.99 10.42 19.54
N ALA A 588 6.02 9.54 19.76
CA ALA A 588 4.65 9.72 19.31
C ALA A 588 4.03 11.02 19.84
N LYS A 589 4.27 11.35 21.11
CA LYS A 589 3.79 12.59 21.75
C LYS A 589 4.39 13.84 21.12
N GLY A 590 5.69 13.84 20.81
CA GLY A 590 6.37 14.94 20.12
C GLY A 590 5.85 15.19 18.70
N GLU A 591 5.30 14.16 18.06
CA GLU A 591 4.61 14.22 16.76
C GLU A 591 3.08 14.33 16.90
N GLN A 592 2.62 14.65 18.12
CA GLN A 592 1.22 14.90 18.49
C GLN A 592 0.25 13.77 18.14
N PHE A 593 0.70 12.52 18.26
CA PHE A 593 -0.19 11.38 18.32
C PHE A 593 -0.78 11.23 19.73
N SER A 594 -2.00 10.69 19.84
CA SER A 594 -2.65 10.46 21.13
C SER A 594 -2.02 9.30 21.88
N ASP A 595 -2.14 9.30 23.22
CA ASP A 595 -1.67 8.21 24.07
C ASP A 595 -2.33 6.87 23.72
N ALA A 596 -3.59 6.90 23.29
CA ALA A 596 -4.31 5.72 22.81
C ALA A 596 -3.66 5.13 21.54
N PHE A 597 -3.28 5.97 20.58
CA PHE A 597 -2.59 5.53 19.36
C PHE A 597 -1.19 4.98 19.65
N ASP A 598 -0.47 5.59 20.59
CA ASP A 598 0.89 5.19 20.97
C ASP A 598 0.93 3.78 21.59
N LYS A 599 -0.05 3.48 22.44
CA LYS A 599 -0.18 2.17 23.12
C LYS A 599 -0.86 1.09 22.27
N GLN A 600 -1.48 1.46 21.15
CA GLN A 600 -2.27 0.54 20.34
C GLN A 600 -1.39 -0.55 19.69
N ALA A 601 -1.77 -1.81 19.88
CA ALA A 601 -1.32 -2.93 19.08
C ALA A 601 -2.21 -3.07 17.84
N ALA A 602 -1.63 -3.01 16.63
CA ALA A 602 -2.39 -3.07 15.38
C ALA A 602 -1.53 -3.61 14.25
N ILE A 603 -2.15 -4.02 13.15
CA ILE A 603 -1.46 -4.26 11.88
C ILE A 603 -0.78 -2.93 11.47
N ARG A 604 0.49 -2.95 11.06
CA ARG A 604 1.24 -1.71 10.73
C ARG A 604 1.84 -1.80 9.33
N SER A 605 1.94 -0.64 8.68
CA SER A 605 2.78 -0.45 7.50
C SER A 605 3.96 0.44 7.85
N ALA A 606 5.14 0.14 7.31
CA ALA A 606 6.29 1.00 7.48
C ALA A 606 7.20 0.97 6.25
N ILE A 607 8.08 1.95 6.19
CA ILE A 607 9.05 2.13 5.12
C ILE A 607 10.38 2.57 5.72
N GLY A 608 11.49 2.07 5.20
CA GLY A 608 12.80 2.44 5.71
C GLY A 608 13.95 2.09 4.79
N THR A 609 15.10 2.70 5.02
CA THR A 609 16.33 2.49 4.25
C THR A 609 17.23 1.48 4.92
N THR A 610 17.98 0.72 4.14
CA THR A 610 19.06 -0.15 4.62
C THR A 610 20.42 0.51 4.40
N ALA A 611 21.48 -0.03 5.01
CA ALA A 611 22.84 0.51 4.90
C ALA A 611 23.41 0.49 3.48
N ASP A 612 23.01 -0.49 2.66
CA ASP A 612 23.37 -0.62 1.24
C ASP A 612 22.51 0.28 0.32
N GLY A 613 21.60 1.08 0.88
CA GLY A 613 20.80 2.03 0.13
C GLY A 613 19.54 1.46 -0.52
N ASN A 614 19.17 0.21 -0.19
CA ASN A 614 17.85 -0.30 -0.52
C ASN A 614 16.78 0.37 0.34
N LEU A 615 15.55 0.31 -0.15
CA LEU A 615 14.35 0.76 0.52
C LEU A 615 13.48 -0.45 0.79
N MET A 616 13.14 -0.68 2.05
CA MET A 616 12.25 -1.76 2.48
C MET A 616 10.89 -1.19 2.82
N ILE A 617 9.85 -1.75 2.20
CA ILE A 617 8.45 -1.50 2.51
C ILE A 617 7.91 -2.75 3.17
N VAL A 618 7.21 -2.61 4.31
CA VAL A 618 6.67 -3.75 5.04
C VAL A 618 5.24 -3.52 5.49
N ALA A 619 4.45 -4.59 5.44
CA ALA A 619 3.21 -4.78 6.17
C ALA A 619 3.44 -5.85 7.24
N VAL A 620 3.19 -5.50 8.50
CA VAL A 620 3.34 -6.40 9.65
C VAL A 620 1.97 -6.65 10.25
N HIS A 621 1.55 -7.91 10.21
CA HIS A 621 0.24 -8.35 10.65
C HIS A 621 0.24 -8.82 12.11
N ASN A 622 -0.89 -9.37 12.55
CA ASN A 622 -1.05 -9.96 13.88
C ASN A 622 0.04 -11.00 14.15
N ARG A 623 0.66 -10.93 15.34
CA ARG A 623 1.61 -11.95 15.78
C ARG A 623 0.91 -13.30 15.91
N VAL A 624 1.69 -14.38 15.87
CA VAL A 624 1.18 -15.73 16.12
C VAL A 624 0.46 -15.76 17.48
N GLY A 625 -0.83 -16.09 17.47
CA GLY A 625 -1.66 -16.17 18.68
C GLY A 625 -2.00 -14.82 19.35
N GLY A 626 -1.84 -13.69 18.67
CA GLY A 626 -2.13 -12.39 19.29
C GLY A 626 -2.40 -11.25 18.30
N THR A 627 -2.28 -10.02 18.78
CA THR A 627 -2.49 -8.79 17.99
C THR A 627 -1.21 -8.34 17.29
N GLY A 628 -1.33 -7.36 16.38
CA GLY A 628 -0.19 -6.78 15.67
C GLY A 628 0.79 -6.04 16.58
N PRO A 629 1.88 -5.48 16.02
CA PRO A 629 2.87 -4.78 16.82
C PRO A 629 2.34 -3.45 17.36
N THR A 630 2.77 -3.10 18.57
CA THR A 630 2.80 -1.71 19.06
C THR A 630 3.81 -0.89 18.25
N LEU A 631 3.79 0.44 18.36
CA LEU A 631 4.80 1.28 17.68
C LEU A 631 6.23 0.98 18.12
N ARG A 632 6.43 0.66 19.41
CA ARG A 632 7.75 0.29 19.95
C ARG A 632 8.23 -1.04 19.38
N GLU A 633 7.36 -2.05 19.32
CA GLU A 633 7.68 -3.33 18.69
C GLU A 633 7.93 -3.15 17.19
N MET A 634 7.17 -2.29 16.51
CA MET A 634 7.39 -1.97 15.10
C MET A 634 8.77 -1.35 14.87
N ALA A 635 9.20 -0.40 15.72
CA ALA A 635 10.54 0.16 15.66
C ALA A 635 11.63 -0.91 15.87
N ALA A 636 11.45 -1.79 16.86
CA ALA A 636 12.36 -2.89 17.13
C ALA A 636 12.41 -3.94 16.01
N LEU A 637 11.28 -4.26 15.38
CA LEU A 637 11.22 -5.14 14.21
C LEU A 637 11.97 -4.53 13.02
N MET A 638 11.74 -3.26 12.71
CA MET A 638 12.48 -2.55 11.65
C MET A 638 13.98 -2.56 11.94
N GLN A 639 14.39 -2.29 13.18
CA GLN A 639 15.80 -2.32 13.58
C GLN A 639 16.40 -3.72 13.42
N LYS A 640 15.68 -4.76 13.86
CA LYS A 640 16.09 -6.17 13.75
C LYS A 640 16.24 -6.62 12.29
N MET A 641 15.44 -6.07 11.37
CA MET A 641 15.56 -6.31 9.93
C MET A 641 16.71 -5.52 9.27
N GLY A 642 17.51 -4.78 10.03
CA GLY A 642 18.69 -4.04 9.53
C GLY A 642 18.38 -2.67 8.94
N ILE A 643 17.19 -2.12 9.20
CA ILE A 643 16.78 -0.79 8.74
C ILE A 643 17.50 0.30 9.54
N ILE A 644 17.98 1.34 8.84
CA ILE A 644 18.75 2.45 9.43
C ILE A 644 17.87 3.66 9.75
N ASP A 645 16.99 4.05 8.84
CA ASP A 645 15.99 5.09 9.04
C ASP A 645 14.62 4.50 8.70
N ALA A 646 13.63 4.72 9.54
CA ALA A 646 12.32 4.08 9.38
C ALA A 646 11.18 5.01 9.77
N LEU A 647 10.12 4.98 8.97
CA LEU A 647 8.90 5.74 9.16
C LEU A 647 7.70 4.79 9.27
N ASN A 648 6.87 4.99 10.28
CA ASN A 648 5.56 4.36 10.36
C ASN A 648 4.60 5.04 9.35
N LEU A 649 3.82 4.24 8.63
CA LEU A 649 2.74 4.69 7.72
C LEU A 649 1.37 4.49 8.39
N ASP A 650 0.28 4.88 7.72
CA ASP A 650 -1.06 4.57 8.24
C ASP A 650 -1.24 3.05 8.41
N GLY A 651 -1.99 2.65 9.44
CA GLY A 651 -2.04 1.27 9.92
C GLY A 651 -3.46 0.68 10.00
N GLY A 652 -3.59 -0.40 10.75
CA GLY A 652 -4.85 -1.10 10.97
C GLY A 652 -5.44 -1.65 9.67
N SER A 653 -6.71 -1.33 9.42
CA SER A 653 -7.39 -1.71 8.18
C SER A 653 -6.84 -1.02 6.93
N SER A 654 -6.12 0.10 7.06
CA SER A 654 -5.50 0.80 5.92
C SER A 654 -4.27 0.06 5.37
N THR A 655 -3.61 -0.75 6.21
CA THR A 655 -2.43 -1.53 5.81
C THR A 655 -2.75 -2.41 4.62
N SER A 656 -2.05 -2.14 3.52
CA SER A 656 -2.15 -2.88 2.27
C SER A 656 -0.86 -2.74 1.45
N LEU A 657 -0.38 -3.85 0.91
CA LEU A 657 0.79 -3.94 0.05
C LEU A 657 0.40 -4.60 -1.27
N TYR A 658 0.55 -3.88 -2.37
CA TYR A 658 0.15 -4.27 -3.70
C TYR A 658 1.35 -4.59 -4.59
N LEU A 659 1.25 -5.64 -5.42
CA LEU A 659 2.22 -6.00 -6.45
C LEU A 659 1.52 -6.71 -7.61
N GLY A 660 1.78 -6.29 -8.85
CA GLY A 660 1.45 -7.05 -10.07
C GLY A 660 -0.03 -7.38 -10.25
N GLY A 661 -0.95 -6.58 -9.70
CA GLY A 661 -2.39 -6.84 -9.78
C GLY A 661 -3.06 -7.30 -8.49
N GLN A 662 -2.30 -7.62 -7.44
CA GLN A 662 -2.85 -8.20 -6.21
C GLN A 662 -2.34 -7.54 -4.93
N LEU A 663 -3.11 -7.69 -3.85
CA LEU A 663 -2.60 -7.47 -2.49
C LEU A 663 -1.81 -8.70 -2.04
N LEU A 664 -0.60 -8.49 -1.54
CA LEU A 664 0.30 -9.54 -1.06
C LEU A 664 0.03 -9.93 0.39
N ASP A 665 -0.41 -8.97 1.21
CA ASP A 665 -0.39 -9.08 2.66
C ASP A 665 -1.73 -9.53 3.25
N ARG A 666 -2.84 -9.35 2.51
CA ARG A 666 -4.19 -9.64 2.99
C ARG A 666 -5.22 -9.79 1.86
N PRO A 667 -6.38 -10.42 2.12
CA PRO A 667 -7.51 -10.42 1.19
C PRO A 667 -8.06 -9.00 0.95
N PRO A 668 -8.44 -8.64 -0.28
CA PRO A 668 -9.01 -7.33 -0.61
C PRO A 668 -10.21 -6.92 0.24
N SER A 669 -11.10 -7.87 0.59
CA SER A 669 -12.30 -7.62 1.41
C SER A 669 -11.99 -7.10 2.82
N SER A 670 -10.77 -7.35 3.32
CA SER A 670 -10.34 -6.90 4.65
C SER A 670 -9.59 -5.57 4.63
N ALA A 671 -9.22 -5.06 3.45
CA ALA A 671 -8.49 -3.81 3.30
C ALA A 671 -9.49 -2.64 3.23
N ALA A 672 -9.27 -1.62 4.05
CA ALA A 672 -10.06 -0.41 4.00
C ALA A 672 -9.70 0.45 2.77
N ARG A 673 -10.61 1.34 2.40
CA ARG A 673 -10.33 2.41 1.44
C ARG A 673 -9.35 3.39 2.07
N VAL A 674 -8.35 3.82 1.31
CA VAL A 674 -7.32 4.78 1.72
C VAL A 674 -7.34 6.00 0.81
N HIS A 675 -6.84 7.12 1.32
CA HIS A 675 -6.72 8.34 0.51
C HIS A 675 -5.50 8.28 -0.42
N ASN A 676 -4.33 7.91 0.10
CA ASN A 676 -3.06 7.99 -0.61
C ASN A 676 -2.15 6.80 -0.34
N GLY A 677 -1.12 6.67 -1.17
CA GLY A 677 -0.10 5.64 -1.12
C GLY A 677 1.19 6.08 -1.80
N LEU A 678 2.17 5.19 -1.77
CA LEU A 678 3.38 5.29 -2.58
C LEU A 678 3.30 4.23 -3.68
N GLY A 679 3.32 4.67 -4.94
CA GLY A 679 3.34 3.80 -6.11
C GLY A 679 4.75 3.61 -6.67
N ILE A 680 5.04 2.40 -7.14
CA ILE A 680 6.26 1.98 -7.82
C ILE A 680 5.89 1.68 -9.27
N PHE A 681 6.56 2.34 -10.20
CA PHE A 681 6.28 2.29 -11.63
C PHE A 681 7.46 1.62 -12.32
N PHE A 682 7.33 0.33 -12.63
CA PHE A 682 8.36 -0.41 -13.34
C PHE A 682 8.52 0.14 -14.76
N GLN A 683 9.77 0.28 -15.19
CA GLN A 683 10.13 0.70 -16.53
C GLN A 683 10.88 -0.48 -17.17
N PRO A 684 10.21 -1.32 -17.97
CA PRO A 684 10.90 -2.36 -18.72
C PRO A 684 11.97 -1.69 -19.61
N THR A 685 13.22 -2.14 -19.50
CA THR A 685 14.25 -1.78 -20.49
C THR A 685 13.81 -2.29 -21.86
N ARG A 686 14.03 -1.49 -22.91
CA ARG A 686 13.69 -1.84 -24.30
C ARG A 686 14.53 -3.01 -24.80
#